data_AF-A0A661ZEQ1-F1
#
_entry.id   AF-A0A661ZEQ1-F1
#
_cell.length_a   1.000
_cell.length_b   1.000
_cell.length_c   1.000
_cell.angle_alpha   90.00
_cell.angle_beta   90.00
_cell.angle_gamma   90.00
#
_symmetry.space_group_name_H-M   'P 1'
#
loop_
_entity.id
_entity.type
_entity.pdbx_description
1 polymer ?
#
loop_
_entity_poly.entity_id
_entity_poly.type
_entity_poly.pdbx_seq_one_letter_code
_entity_poly.pdbx_strand_id
1 'polypeptide(L)'
;MKSKIGVYVCHCGGNISDYVDVNKVREAVKDIEGVEVSIDTMFACADSSQKQIADDISEKKLDGLVVASCSPKLHYPTFSAVAERGGLNKYNYVHANIREQVSWAHSDDKEGATEKAIKVVKAAIARVKESVPLKPIEVKSQKSIAILGAGVAGMRAAKELADLGIQVYLIEREHFVGGRVSQLDYLCGAEETGKELVSRLYEKINKHPNVTLFTGAEVIKKGGSIGNFKIQVKITPRYINGKCDKEDLEKAIEVCPVEVDDDFNFHITKRKAIYKNYSSEYPQIPTIDNKNCTRCGECEKVCSDIDFSQKEEVLNLTIGSILAATGFDPYQPKENEFGWGIGNVVTLPQFRRIINMCDNKLVYQGKEIKDIAYIYCVGSRQVDGDNKYCSRYCCTATLYTSILTHKKYKGINSFHFNRGIRTYGKQEIIYDEASQLGDIFLQSYEYDPATVEENGDKTTVKIKDILTGGQELEVNADLVVLVTGMEPRNDCSIGDVLKIPKGRDRFYNEIHMKLRPVETVIDGVTIAGACQGPKNIMESMNSALSAAAKSYSIVNKGELTLEPIIAKVDKDSCIWCDKCAAACPYDAISMIKENGKDIAEINESVCKGCGMCLPVCESDSIDMDGFTNNEIESMINILAMS
;
A
#
# COMPACT_ATOMS: atom_id res chain seq x y z
N MET A 1 -25.25 32.91 -14.53
CA MET A 1 -25.61 31.64 -15.20
C MET A 1 -24.84 31.54 -16.50
N LYS A 2 -24.33 30.35 -16.81
CA LYS A 2 -23.64 30.07 -18.08
C LYS A 2 -24.59 30.14 -19.26
N SER A 3 -24.08 30.56 -20.41
CA SER A 3 -24.88 30.82 -21.62
C SER A 3 -24.41 30.06 -22.85
N LYS A 4 -23.22 29.44 -22.81
CA LYS A 4 -22.57 28.75 -23.93
C LYS A 4 -21.92 27.46 -23.47
N ILE A 5 -22.72 26.40 -23.40
CA ILE A 5 -22.32 25.09 -22.90
C ILE A 5 -22.02 24.16 -24.09
N GLY A 6 -20.87 23.49 -24.03
CA GLY A 6 -20.56 22.38 -24.93
C GLY A 6 -20.88 21.03 -24.29
N VAL A 7 -21.66 20.21 -24.97
CA VAL A 7 -22.07 18.87 -24.55
C VAL A 7 -21.49 17.83 -25.51
N TYR A 8 -20.71 16.90 -24.98
CA TYR A 8 -20.07 15.83 -25.76
C TYR A 8 -20.50 14.46 -25.25
N VAL A 9 -21.09 13.63 -26.10
CA VAL A 9 -21.62 12.32 -25.74
C VAL A 9 -20.77 11.21 -26.37
N CYS A 10 -20.20 10.33 -25.53
CA CYS A 10 -19.25 9.31 -25.96
C CYS A 10 -19.97 7.99 -26.30
N HIS A 11 -19.57 7.33 -27.40
CA HIS A 11 -20.00 5.96 -27.74
C HIS A 11 -19.19 4.88 -27.02
N CYS A 12 -17.92 5.18 -26.71
CA CYS A 12 -16.97 4.29 -26.03
C CYS A 12 -16.79 2.91 -26.73
N GLY A 13 -16.80 2.91 -28.07
CA GLY A 13 -16.54 1.72 -28.88
C GLY A 13 -17.47 0.54 -28.56
N GLY A 14 -18.76 0.81 -28.37
CA GLY A 14 -19.78 -0.19 -28.02
C GLY A 14 -20.15 -0.21 -26.54
N ASN A 15 -19.22 0.13 -25.64
CA ASN A 15 -19.50 0.04 -24.19
C ASN A 15 -20.66 0.92 -23.74
N ILE A 16 -20.89 2.07 -24.40
CA ILE A 16 -22.07 2.90 -24.17
C ILE A 16 -23.08 2.67 -25.31
N SER A 17 -22.63 2.80 -26.56
CA SER A 17 -23.50 2.82 -27.74
C SER A 17 -24.26 1.51 -28.02
N ASP A 18 -23.82 0.36 -27.49
CA ASP A 18 -24.54 -0.91 -27.67
C ASP A 18 -25.82 -0.97 -26.84
N TYR A 19 -25.91 -0.15 -25.78
CA TYR A 19 -27.01 -0.16 -24.80
C TYR A 19 -27.74 1.18 -24.69
N VAL A 20 -27.10 2.28 -25.08
CA VAL A 20 -27.66 3.64 -25.06
C VAL A 20 -27.66 4.18 -26.49
N ASP A 21 -28.80 4.67 -26.97
CA ASP A 21 -28.86 5.42 -28.23
C ASP A 21 -28.26 6.82 -28.03
N VAL A 22 -26.95 6.90 -28.28
CA VAL A 22 -26.14 8.11 -28.12
C VAL A 22 -26.67 9.26 -28.98
N ASN A 23 -27.17 8.97 -30.19
CA ASN A 23 -27.73 10.00 -31.07
C ASN A 23 -29.01 10.58 -30.46
N LYS A 24 -29.90 9.72 -29.93
CA LYS A 24 -31.10 10.18 -29.22
C LYS A 24 -30.75 11.02 -27.99
N VAL A 25 -29.69 10.67 -27.25
CA VAL A 25 -29.20 11.49 -26.12
C VAL A 25 -28.74 12.88 -26.59
N ARG A 26 -27.89 12.95 -27.62
CA ARG A 26 -27.41 14.21 -28.21
C ARG A 26 -28.57 15.09 -28.69
N GLU A 27 -29.51 14.51 -29.42
CA GLU A 27 -30.67 15.21 -29.97
C GLU A 27 -31.59 15.74 -28.87
N ALA A 28 -31.78 14.99 -27.78
CA ALA A 28 -32.65 15.40 -26.68
C ALA A 28 -32.14 16.58 -25.85
N VAL A 29 -30.86 16.94 -25.98
CA VAL A 29 -30.23 18.02 -25.20
C VAL A 29 -29.74 19.21 -26.02
N LYS A 30 -29.72 19.10 -27.36
CA LYS A 30 -29.19 20.15 -28.25
C LYS A 30 -29.96 21.47 -28.17
N ASP A 31 -31.27 21.41 -27.93
CA ASP A 31 -32.16 22.59 -27.93
C ASP A 31 -32.42 23.13 -26.51
N ILE A 32 -31.70 22.62 -25.50
CA ILE A 32 -31.78 23.15 -24.13
C ILE A 32 -31.13 24.53 -24.12
N GLU A 33 -31.82 25.51 -23.54
CA GLU A 33 -31.32 26.88 -23.40
C GLU A 33 -29.88 26.90 -22.85
N GLY A 34 -28.98 27.64 -23.50
CA GLY A 34 -27.57 27.74 -23.12
C GLY A 34 -26.66 26.62 -23.64
N VAL A 35 -27.19 25.58 -24.31
CA VAL A 35 -26.37 24.60 -25.04
C VAL A 35 -26.03 25.17 -26.42
N GLU A 36 -24.75 25.41 -26.67
CA GLU A 36 -24.22 25.94 -27.95
C GLU A 36 -23.70 24.81 -28.85
N VAL A 37 -23.14 23.75 -28.25
CA VAL A 37 -22.60 22.59 -28.96
C VAL A 37 -23.16 21.33 -28.35
N SER A 38 -23.66 20.41 -29.19
CA SER A 38 -24.06 19.06 -28.80
C SER A 38 -23.55 18.08 -29.85
N ILE A 39 -22.48 17.34 -29.52
CA ILE A 39 -21.76 16.45 -30.45
C ILE A 39 -21.63 15.06 -29.83
N ASP A 40 -21.81 14.02 -30.63
CA ASP A 40 -21.44 12.65 -30.26
C ASP A 40 -20.08 12.25 -30.88
N THR A 41 -19.32 11.41 -30.17
CA THR A 41 -17.98 10.98 -30.62
C THR A 41 -17.67 9.53 -30.21
N MET A 42 -16.98 8.80 -31.08
CA MET A 42 -16.65 7.39 -30.86
C MET A 42 -15.88 7.18 -29.55
N PHE A 43 -14.85 8.02 -29.32
CA PHE A 43 -14.03 8.01 -28.12
C PHE A 43 -13.74 9.44 -27.68
N ALA A 44 -14.50 9.95 -26.71
CA ALA A 44 -14.29 11.31 -26.19
C ALA A 44 -12.90 11.52 -25.58
N CYS A 45 -12.30 10.47 -25.01
CA CYS A 45 -10.97 10.52 -24.42
C CYS A 45 -9.82 10.40 -25.44
N ALA A 46 -10.10 10.15 -26.74
CA ALA A 46 -9.05 10.09 -27.76
C ALA A 46 -8.50 11.48 -28.08
N ASP A 47 -7.22 11.55 -28.47
CA ASP A 47 -6.52 12.83 -28.70
C ASP A 47 -7.21 13.73 -29.74
N SER A 48 -7.77 13.15 -30.80
CA SER A 48 -8.52 13.90 -31.82
C SER A 48 -9.77 14.57 -31.24
N SER A 49 -10.54 13.84 -30.43
CA SER A 49 -11.74 14.35 -29.75
C SER A 49 -11.38 15.39 -28.70
N GLN A 50 -10.32 15.16 -27.93
CA GLN A 50 -9.82 16.12 -26.95
C GLN A 50 -9.40 17.45 -27.60
N LYS A 51 -8.73 17.37 -28.77
CA LYS A 51 -8.36 18.55 -29.54
C LYS A 51 -9.60 19.28 -30.03
N GLN A 52 -10.56 18.57 -30.62
CA GLN A 52 -11.82 19.16 -31.08
C GLN A 52 -12.56 19.88 -29.94
N ILE A 53 -12.67 19.25 -28.76
CA ILE A 53 -13.31 19.88 -27.59
C ILE A 53 -12.58 21.16 -27.19
N ALA A 54 -11.25 21.17 -27.15
CA ALA A 54 -10.47 22.36 -26.80
C ALA A 54 -10.61 23.48 -27.85
N ASP A 55 -10.59 23.13 -29.14
CA ASP A 55 -10.78 24.07 -30.25
C ASP A 55 -12.19 24.68 -30.19
N ASP A 56 -13.23 23.86 -29.99
CA ASP A 56 -14.62 24.30 -29.85
C ASP A 56 -14.81 25.24 -28.64
N ILE A 57 -14.16 24.95 -27.50
CA ILE A 57 -14.18 25.84 -26.31
C ILE A 57 -13.64 27.22 -26.67
N SER A 58 -12.51 27.27 -27.38
CA SER A 58 -11.85 28.53 -27.74
C SER A 58 -12.61 29.31 -28.81
N GLU A 59 -12.96 28.65 -29.91
CA GLU A 59 -13.57 29.26 -31.09
C GLU A 59 -15.00 29.76 -30.82
N LYS A 60 -15.81 28.93 -30.13
CA LYS A 60 -17.20 29.27 -29.81
C LYS A 60 -17.35 30.03 -28.49
N LYS A 61 -16.23 30.22 -27.77
CA LYS A 61 -16.15 30.89 -26.47
C LYS A 61 -17.09 30.25 -25.45
N LEU A 62 -16.98 28.94 -25.31
CA LEU A 62 -17.81 28.18 -24.37
C LEU A 62 -17.47 28.59 -22.94
N ASP A 63 -18.50 28.77 -22.12
CA ASP A 63 -18.38 29.15 -20.70
C ASP A 63 -18.70 27.99 -19.74
N GLY A 64 -19.12 26.84 -20.26
CA GLY A 64 -19.30 25.57 -19.54
C GLY A 64 -19.08 24.34 -20.42
N LEU A 65 -18.67 23.23 -19.81
CA LEU A 65 -18.43 21.94 -20.50
C LEU A 65 -19.16 20.80 -19.81
N VAL A 66 -19.83 19.95 -20.59
CA VAL A 66 -20.38 18.67 -20.15
C VAL A 66 -19.82 17.55 -21.03
N VAL A 67 -19.25 16.53 -20.39
CA VAL A 67 -18.84 15.31 -21.09
C VAL A 67 -19.60 14.13 -20.52
N ALA A 68 -20.45 13.53 -21.35
CA ALA A 68 -21.23 12.35 -21.04
C ALA A 68 -20.48 11.10 -21.49
N SER A 69 -19.84 10.42 -20.55
CA SER A 69 -18.96 9.29 -20.85
C SER A 69 -18.85 8.27 -19.70
N CYS A 70 -17.64 7.91 -19.32
CA CYS A 70 -17.34 6.96 -18.26
C CYS A 70 -17.40 7.58 -16.86
N SER A 71 -16.83 6.90 -15.87
CA SER A 71 -16.73 7.42 -14.51
C SER A 71 -15.82 8.66 -14.44
N PRO A 72 -16.20 9.71 -13.69
CA PRO A 72 -15.30 10.82 -13.37
C PRO A 72 -14.06 10.35 -12.60
N LYS A 73 -14.12 9.22 -11.88
CA LYS A 73 -12.94 8.65 -11.21
C LYS A 73 -11.82 8.28 -12.18
N LEU A 74 -12.14 8.10 -13.46
CA LEU A 74 -11.19 7.72 -14.50
C LEU A 74 -10.69 8.94 -15.29
N HIS A 75 -11.61 9.70 -15.90
CA HIS A 75 -11.26 10.73 -16.88
C HIS A 75 -11.66 12.15 -16.49
N TYR A 76 -12.06 12.42 -15.23
CA TYR A 76 -12.21 13.80 -14.78
C TYR A 76 -10.93 14.62 -14.99
N PRO A 77 -9.73 14.17 -14.57
CA PRO A 77 -8.48 14.92 -14.79
C PRO A 77 -8.19 15.18 -16.27
N THR A 78 -8.49 14.20 -17.14
CA THR A 78 -8.29 14.31 -18.59
C THR A 78 -9.12 15.45 -19.17
N PHE A 79 -10.42 15.48 -18.90
CA PHE A 79 -11.31 16.49 -19.47
C PHE A 79 -11.21 17.84 -18.76
N SER A 80 -10.87 17.87 -17.47
CA SER A 80 -10.48 19.12 -16.79
C SER A 80 -9.27 19.77 -17.47
N ALA A 81 -8.26 18.99 -17.87
CA ALA A 81 -7.11 19.49 -18.62
C ALA A 81 -7.48 19.89 -20.06
N VAL A 82 -8.46 19.23 -20.69
CA VAL A 82 -9.02 19.66 -21.99
C VAL A 82 -9.70 21.02 -21.85
N ALA A 83 -10.53 21.21 -20.82
CA ALA A 83 -11.18 22.49 -20.55
C ALA A 83 -10.16 23.61 -20.39
N GLU A 84 -9.13 23.38 -19.57
CA GLU A 84 -8.04 24.33 -19.36
C GLU A 84 -7.27 24.66 -20.64
N ARG A 85 -6.94 23.66 -21.47
CA ARG A 85 -6.30 23.88 -22.79
C ARG A 85 -7.15 24.72 -23.74
N GLY A 86 -8.47 24.59 -23.68
CA GLY A 86 -9.41 25.42 -24.44
C GLY A 86 -9.59 26.84 -23.89
N GLY A 87 -9.03 27.15 -22.71
CA GLY A 87 -9.20 28.44 -22.02
C GLY A 87 -10.42 28.50 -21.09
N LEU A 88 -11.09 27.37 -20.84
CA LEU A 88 -12.18 27.27 -19.87
C LEU A 88 -11.63 26.94 -18.49
N ASN A 89 -12.13 27.61 -17.45
CA ASN A 89 -11.80 27.25 -16.06
C ASN A 89 -12.21 25.78 -15.80
N LYS A 90 -11.26 24.97 -15.34
CA LYS A 90 -11.44 23.51 -15.21
C LYS A 90 -12.54 23.07 -14.23
N TYR A 91 -13.08 23.98 -13.41
CA TYR A 91 -14.20 23.73 -12.49
C TYR A 91 -15.56 24.08 -13.10
N ASN A 92 -15.60 24.73 -14.26
CA ASN A 92 -16.82 24.91 -15.06
C ASN A 92 -17.06 23.72 -16.00
N TYR A 93 -16.66 22.53 -15.56
CA TYR A 93 -16.78 21.28 -16.28
C TYR A 93 -17.51 20.26 -15.40
N VAL A 94 -18.58 19.67 -15.93
CA VAL A 94 -19.36 18.63 -15.25
C VAL A 94 -19.30 17.32 -16.04
N HIS A 95 -19.00 16.23 -15.33
CA HIS A 95 -18.97 14.89 -15.91
C HIS A 95 -20.33 14.20 -15.75
N ALA A 96 -20.91 13.70 -16.83
CA ALA A 96 -22.08 12.83 -16.81
C ALA A 96 -21.66 11.36 -17.00
N ASN A 97 -21.78 10.54 -15.96
CA ASN A 97 -21.44 9.11 -16.07
C ASN A 97 -22.60 8.34 -16.68
N ILE A 98 -22.50 8.04 -17.98
CA ILE A 98 -23.48 7.24 -18.72
C ILE A 98 -22.95 5.83 -19.07
N ARG A 99 -21.74 5.48 -18.63
CA ARG A 99 -21.20 4.13 -18.82
C ARG A 99 -21.49 3.21 -17.64
N GLU A 100 -20.75 3.39 -16.53
CA GLU A 100 -20.86 2.54 -15.35
C GLU A 100 -22.21 2.69 -14.62
N GLN A 101 -22.82 3.87 -14.66
CA GLN A 101 -24.11 4.15 -13.98
C GLN A 101 -25.34 3.97 -14.87
N VAL A 102 -25.12 3.84 -16.18
CA VAL A 102 -26.20 3.69 -17.17
C VAL A 102 -25.96 2.47 -18.06
N SER A 103 -25.20 2.57 -19.16
CA SER A 103 -25.09 1.47 -20.15
C SER A 103 -24.76 0.08 -19.57
N TRP A 104 -23.76 -0.03 -18.69
CA TRP A 104 -23.36 -1.32 -18.10
C TRP A 104 -24.30 -1.81 -17.00
N ALA A 105 -25.06 -0.90 -16.39
CA ALA A 105 -25.99 -1.23 -15.31
C ALA A 105 -27.39 -1.63 -15.82
N HIS A 106 -27.73 -1.27 -17.06
CA HIS A 106 -29.04 -1.51 -17.69
C HIS A 106 -28.87 -2.16 -19.07
N SER A 107 -27.93 -3.10 -19.20
CA SER A 107 -27.62 -3.77 -20.47
C SER A 107 -28.80 -4.57 -21.06
N ASP A 108 -29.78 -4.88 -20.22
CA ASP A 108 -31.01 -5.61 -20.48
C ASP A 108 -32.19 -4.71 -20.92
N ASP A 109 -32.12 -3.39 -20.67
CA ASP A 109 -33.16 -2.41 -21.04
C ASP A 109 -32.56 -1.20 -21.76
N LYS A 110 -32.43 -1.29 -23.08
CA LYS A 110 -31.80 -0.24 -23.90
C LYS A 110 -32.63 1.05 -23.98
N GLU A 111 -33.96 0.92 -23.98
CA GLU A 111 -34.84 2.09 -24.03
C GLU A 111 -34.77 2.85 -22.71
N GLY A 112 -34.93 2.17 -21.58
CA GLY A 112 -34.77 2.76 -20.25
C GLY A 112 -33.36 3.27 -19.99
N ALA A 113 -32.31 2.58 -20.46
CA ALA A 113 -30.94 3.08 -20.41
C ALA A 113 -30.78 4.40 -21.16
N THR A 114 -31.39 4.53 -22.33
CA THR A 114 -31.35 5.76 -23.13
C THR A 114 -32.09 6.91 -22.45
N GLU A 115 -33.29 6.66 -21.92
CA GLU A 115 -34.05 7.66 -21.17
C GLU A 115 -33.31 8.12 -19.92
N LYS A 116 -32.71 7.18 -19.18
CA LYS A 116 -31.88 7.49 -18.03
C LYS A 116 -30.65 8.32 -18.43
N ALA A 117 -29.97 7.98 -19.52
CA ALA A 117 -28.83 8.75 -20.02
C ALA A 117 -29.25 10.20 -20.34
N ILE A 118 -30.39 10.41 -20.99
CA ILE A 118 -30.94 11.76 -21.24
C ILE A 118 -31.11 12.52 -19.93
N LYS A 119 -31.75 11.91 -18.91
CA LYS A 119 -31.97 12.55 -17.61
C LYS A 119 -30.65 12.93 -16.91
N VAL A 120 -29.66 12.03 -16.93
CA VAL A 120 -28.33 12.27 -16.34
C VAL A 120 -27.60 13.42 -17.05
N VAL A 121 -27.65 13.47 -18.38
CA VAL A 121 -27.01 14.56 -19.15
C VAL A 121 -27.73 15.89 -18.92
N LYS A 122 -29.07 15.91 -18.88
CA LYS A 122 -29.84 17.11 -18.53
C LYS A 122 -29.49 17.64 -17.14
N ALA A 123 -29.37 16.75 -16.15
CA ALA A 123 -28.97 17.14 -14.80
C ALA A 123 -27.54 17.73 -14.80
N ALA A 124 -26.60 17.14 -15.55
CA ALA A 124 -25.24 17.68 -15.67
C ALA A 124 -25.21 19.07 -16.34
N ILE A 125 -26.07 19.31 -17.34
CA ILE A 125 -26.24 20.63 -17.97
C ILE A 125 -26.78 21.64 -16.95
N ALA A 126 -27.78 21.27 -16.16
CA ALA A 126 -28.31 22.16 -15.11
C ALA A 126 -27.25 22.53 -14.07
N ARG A 127 -26.45 21.55 -13.61
CA ARG A 127 -25.34 21.83 -12.71
C ARG A 127 -24.31 22.79 -13.30
N VAL A 128 -23.87 22.55 -14.55
CA VAL A 128 -22.81 23.39 -15.13
C VAL A 128 -23.30 24.83 -15.34
N LYS A 129 -24.60 25.07 -15.52
CA LYS A 129 -25.19 26.42 -15.60
C LYS A 129 -24.97 27.25 -14.33
N GLU A 130 -25.01 26.59 -13.18
CA GLU A 130 -24.82 27.19 -11.85
C GLU A 130 -23.34 27.20 -11.42
N SER A 131 -22.48 26.44 -12.10
CA SER A 131 -21.05 26.39 -11.77
C SER A 131 -20.37 27.76 -11.89
N VAL A 132 -19.49 28.05 -10.93
CA VAL A 132 -18.69 29.27 -10.88
C VAL A 132 -17.20 28.95 -11.08
N PRO A 133 -16.42 29.83 -11.73
CA PRO A 133 -14.99 29.64 -11.87
C PRO A 133 -14.31 29.62 -10.48
N LEU A 134 -13.60 28.54 -10.16
CA LEU A 134 -12.82 28.45 -8.93
C LEU A 134 -11.32 28.63 -9.21
N LYS A 135 -10.59 29.13 -8.21
CA LYS A 135 -9.13 29.23 -8.26
C LYS A 135 -8.54 28.13 -7.39
N PRO A 136 -7.55 27.36 -7.89
CA PRO A 136 -6.86 26.40 -7.04
C PRO A 136 -6.24 27.07 -5.81
N ILE A 137 -6.18 26.34 -4.71
CA ILE A 137 -5.58 26.83 -3.46
C ILE A 137 -4.09 26.52 -3.51
N GLU A 138 -3.25 27.55 -3.35
CA GLU A 138 -1.80 27.38 -3.29
C GLU A 138 -1.35 27.29 -1.83
N VAL A 139 -0.70 26.18 -1.47
CA VAL A 139 -0.16 25.96 -0.12
C VAL A 139 1.34 25.68 -0.18
N LYS A 140 2.08 26.17 0.82
CA LYS A 140 3.50 25.83 0.95
C LYS A 140 3.64 24.36 1.34
N SER A 141 4.54 23.66 0.67
CA SER A 141 4.89 22.27 0.95
C SER A 141 6.29 22.18 1.53
N GLN A 142 6.46 21.41 2.59
CA GLN A 142 7.77 21.04 3.09
C GLN A 142 8.49 20.15 2.08
N LYS A 143 9.76 20.45 1.78
CA LYS A 143 10.62 19.63 0.91
C LYS A 143 11.23 18.44 1.65
N SER A 144 10.40 17.69 2.37
CA SER A 144 10.82 16.56 3.17
C SER A 144 9.81 15.42 3.13
N ILE A 145 10.31 14.19 3.25
CA ILE A 145 9.51 12.97 3.16
C ILE A 145 9.83 12.07 4.36
N ALA A 146 8.80 11.57 5.04
CA ALA A 146 8.95 10.52 6.03
C ALA A 146 8.72 9.14 5.37
N ILE A 147 9.67 8.22 5.53
CA ILE A 147 9.58 6.85 5.05
C ILE A 147 9.44 5.92 6.25
N LEU A 148 8.36 5.15 6.30
CA LEU A 148 8.05 4.28 7.43
C LEU A 148 8.40 2.83 7.09
N GLY A 149 9.44 2.30 7.74
CA GLY A 149 10.03 0.99 7.50
C GLY A 149 11.32 1.08 6.68
N ALA A 150 12.43 0.60 7.24
CA ALA A 150 13.76 0.54 6.65
C ALA A 150 14.13 -0.88 6.17
N GLY A 151 13.16 -1.62 5.64
CA GLY A 151 13.45 -2.75 4.76
C GLY A 151 14.06 -2.28 3.42
N VAL A 152 14.40 -3.22 2.54
CA VAL A 152 14.99 -2.89 1.22
C VAL A 152 14.16 -1.92 0.38
N ALA A 153 12.82 -1.97 0.50
CA ALA A 153 11.93 -1.03 -0.17
C ALA A 153 12.13 0.41 0.35
N GLY A 154 12.07 0.60 1.67
CA GLY A 154 12.23 1.91 2.29
C GLY A 154 13.63 2.48 2.12
N MET A 155 14.68 1.67 2.31
CA MET A 155 16.06 2.13 2.10
C MET A 155 16.34 2.51 0.63
N ARG A 156 15.79 1.76 -0.33
CA ARG A 156 15.90 2.10 -1.76
C ARG A 156 15.20 3.42 -2.06
N ALA A 157 13.97 3.62 -1.58
CA ALA A 157 13.25 4.88 -1.75
C ALA A 157 13.99 6.06 -1.09
N ALA A 158 14.50 5.87 0.13
CA ALA A 158 15.26 6.87 0.86
C ALA A 158 16.47 7.35 0.06
N LYS A 159 17.26 6.40 -0.44
CA LYS A 159 18.45 6.70 -1.24
C LYS A 159 18.11 7.47 -2.52
N GLU A 160 17.07 7.08 -3.27
CA GLU A 160 16.73 7.82 -4.50
C GLU A 160 16.15 9.21 -4.22
N LEU A 161 15.32 9.37 -3.19
CA LEU A 161 14.77 10.67 -2.82
C LEU A 161 15.86 11.63 -2.34
N ALA A 162 16.82 11.11 -1.56
CA ALA A 162 17.91 11.89 -1.01
C ALA A 162 18.88 12.37 -2.11
N ASP A 163 19.18 11.52 -3.10
CA ASP A 163 19.97 11.88 -4.29
C ASP A 163 19.29 13.00 -5.11
N LEU A 164 17.96 13.06 -5.09
CA LEU A 164 17.18 14.14 -5.71
C LEU A 164 17.11 15.42 -4.86
N GLY A 165 17.86 15.48 -3.75
CA GLY A 165 17.95 16.66 -2.89
C GLY A 165 16.80 16.81 -1.88
N ILE A 166 15.97 15.79 -1.69
CA ILE A 166 14.87 15.83 -0.70
C ILE A 166 15.39 15.39 0.67
N GLN A 167 14.99 16.10 1.73
CA GLN A 167 15.24 15.66 3.09
C GLN A 167 14.38 14.43 3.42
N VAL A 168 15.02 13.33 3.78
CA VAL A 168 14.35 12.06 4.09
C VAL A 168 14.51 11.75 5.58
N TYR A 169 13.39 11.51 6.24
CA TYR A 169 13.34 10.91 7.58
C TYR A 169 12.96 9.44 7.44
N LEU A 170 13.93 8.54 7.55
CA LEU A 170 13.70 7.10 7.48
C LEU A 170 13.47 6.56 8.90
N ILE A 171 12.28 6.04 9.16
CA ILE A 171 11.82 5.65 10.50
C ILE A 171 11.64 4.13 10.52
N GLU A 172 12.44 3.45 11.32
CA GLU A 172 12.40 1.99 11.53
C GLU A 172 12.01 1.67 12.97
N ARG A 173 10.97 0.85 13.12
CA ARG A 173 10.43 0.46 14.42
C ARG A 173 11.40 -0.40 15.19
N GLU A 174 12.06 -1.33 14.51
CA GLU A 174 13.09 -2.15 15.14
C GLU A 174 14.37 -1.34 15.35
N HIS A 175 15.23 -1.79 16.26
CA HIS A 175 16.56 -1.19 16.40
C HIS A 175 17.47 -1.51 15.20
N PHE A 176 17.04 -2.34 14.25
CA PHE A 176 17.85 -2.77 13.13
C PHE A 176 17.11 -2.62 11.81
N VAL A 177 17.82 -2.14 10.79
CA VAL A 177 17.33 -2.02 9.41
C VAL A 177 17.67 -3.27 8.60
N GLY A 178 17.05 -3.40 7.43
CA GLY A 178 17.22 -4.53 6.50
C GLY A 178 15.93 -5.30 6.28
N GLY A 179 15.07 -5.35 7.31
CA GLY A 179 13.79 -6.07 7.27
C GLY A 179 13.98 -7.56 6.93
N ARG A 180 12.98 -8.19 6.31
CA ARG A 180 13.02 -9.64 6.01
C ARG A 180 14.18 -10.06 5.08
N VAL A 181 14.79 -9.13 4.35
CA VAL A 181 15.90 -9.45 3.44
C VAL A 181 17.21 -9.67 4.18
N SER A 182 17.42 -9.07 5.36
CA SER A 182 18.61 -9.36 6.17
C SER A 182 18.65 -10.82 6.65
N GLN A 183 17.49 -11.47 6.72
CA GLN A 183 17.35 -12.88 7.12
C GLN A 183 17.66 -13.86 5.97
N LEU A 184 17.90 -13.35 4.75
CA LEU A 184 18.14 -14.16 3.56
C LEU A 184 19.64 -14.23 3.23
N ASP A 185 20.11 -15.43 2.91
CA ASP A 185 21.41 -15.62 2.24
C ASP A 185 21.24 -15.30 0.75
N TYR A 186 21.43 -16.28 -0.13
CA TYR A 186 21.30 -16.06 -1.57
C TYR A 186 19.89 -15.58 -1.96
N LEU A 187 19.86 -14.52 -2.75
CA LEU A 187 18.63 -13.95 -3.28
C LEU A 187 18.22 -14.68 -4.55
N CYS A 188 16.94 -15.04 -4.61
CA CYS A 188 16.39 -15.75 -5.75
C CYS A 188 16.55 -14.93 -7.04
N GLY A 189 17.26 -15.50 -8.03
CA GLY A 189 17.51 -14.87 -9.32
C GLY A 189 18.64 -13.84 -9.34
N ALA A 190 19.48 -13.78 -8.31
CA ALA A 190 20.68 -12.94 -8.26
C ALA A 190 21.88 -13.70 -7.68
N GLU A 191 23.09 -13.30 -8.05
CA GLU A 191 24.36 -13.75 -7.45
C GLU A 191 24.76 -12.93 -6.20
N GLU A 192 23.79 -12.25 -5.58
CA GLU A 192 23.98 -11.41 -4.39
C GLU A 192 23.21 -12.04 -3.21
N THR A 193 23.74 -11.89 -2.00
CA THR A 193 23.09 -12.28 -0.75
C THR A 193 22.24 -11.14 -0.18
N GLY A 194 21.30 -11.47 0.71
CA GLY A 194 20.51 -10.48 1.43
C GLY A 194 21.38 -9.54 2.26
N LYS A 195 22.46 -10.07 2.87
CA LYS A 195 23.50 -9.29 3.53
C LYS A 195 24.10 -8.24 2.60
N GLU A 196 24.65 -8.65 1.46
CA GLU A 196 25.31 -7.73 0.52
C GLU A 196 24.38 -6.61 0.04
N LEU A 197 23.13 -6.96 -0.32
CA LEU A 197 22.12 -6.00 -0.73
C LEU A 197 21.80 -4.99 0.39
N VAL A 198 21.61 -5.47 1.62
CA VAL A 198 21.30 -4.63 2.79
C VAL A 198 22.49 -3.74 3.14
N SER A 199 23.71 -4.29 3.21
CA SER A 199 24.95 -3.55 3.48
C SER A 199 25.12 -2.41 2.47
N ARG A 200 24.98 -2.72 1.17
CA ARG A 200 25.12 -1.74 0.09
C ARG A 200 24.09 -0.62 0.14
N LEU A 201 22.85 -0.91 0.53
CA LEU A 201 21.82 0.11 0.72
C LEU A 201 22.09 0.94 1.98
N TYR A 202 22.40 0.29 3.10
CA TYR A 202 22.67 0.94 4.37
C TYR A 202 23.86 1.91 4.28
N GLU A 203 24.97 1.49 3.68
CA GLU A 203 26.16 2.35 3.51
C GLU A 203 25.85 3.62 2.70
N LYS A 204 24.99 3.51 1.68
CA LYS A 204 24.58 4.65 0.86
C LYS A 204 23.72 5.62 1.65
N ILE A 205 22.76 5.14 2.44
CA ILE A 205 21.87 6.03 3.20
C ILE A 205 22.57 6.62 4.44
N ASN A 206 23.41 5.85 5.13
CA ASN A 206 24.01 6.26 6.40
C ASN A 206 25.04 7.40 6.23
N LYS A 207 25.67 7.48 5.05
CA LYS A 207 26.61 8.56 4.71
C LYS A 207 25.92 9.75 4.02
N HIS A 208 24.63 9.65 3.70
CA HIS A 208 23.96 10.65 2.90
C HIS A 208 23.47 11.83 3.78
N PRO A 209 23.85 13.10 3.48
CA PRO A 209 23.52 14.25 4.32
C PRO A 209 22.02 14.52 4.43
N ASN A 210 21.26 14.21 3.38
CA ASN A 210 19.80 14.39 3.35
C ASN A 210 19.01 13.21 3.95
N VAL A 211 19.66 12.18 4.50
CA VAL A 211 18.94 11.07 5.15
C VAL A 211 19.20 11.12 6.65
N THR A 212 18.11 11.17 7.42
CA THR A 212 18.14 10.97 8.87
C THR A 212 17.45 9.64 9.17
N LEU A 213 18.22 8.66 9.65
CA LEU A 213 17.70 7.35 10.05
C LEU A 213 17.39 7.34 11.55
N PHE A 214 16.14 7.04 11.89
CA PHE A 214 15.71 6.74 13.25
C PHE A 214 15.41 5.24 13.37
N THR A 215 16.05 4.56 14.32
CA THR A 215 15.82 3.13 14.65
C THR A 215 15.24 3.02 16.04
N GLY A 216 14.46 1.97 16.33
CA GLY A 216 13.68 1.92 17.56
C GLY A 216 12.59 2.98 17.58
N ALA A 217 12.14 3.41 16.40
CA ALA A 217 11.36 4.62 16.20
C ALA A 217 10.03 4.32 15.50
N GLU A 218 8.93 4.80 16.06
CA GLU A 218 7.59 4.57 15.53
C GLU A 218 6.77 5.87 15.47
N VAL A 219 5.93 6.00 14.44
CA VAL A 219 5.02 7.13 14.33
C VAL A 219 3.79 6.84 15.17
N ILE A 220 3.56 7.63 16.21
CA ILE A 220 2.44 7.46 17.16
C ILE A 220 1.26 8.39 16.86
N LYS A 221 1.48 9.47 16.12
CA LYS A 221 0.44 10.45 15.77
C LYS A 221 0.72 11.10 14.43
N LYS A 222 -0.34 11.32 13.65
CA LYS A 222 -0.33 12.09 12.39
C LYS A 222 -1.39 13.18 12.42
N GLY A 223 -0.99 14.42 12.20
CA GLY A 223 -1.87 15.56 11.95
C GLY A 223 -1.48 16.28 10.66
N GLY A 224 -2.25 17.31 10.30
CA GLY A 224 -2.03 18.09 9.08
C GLY A 224 -2.44 17.37 7.79
N SER A 225 -2.12 18.00 6.66
CA SER A 225 -2.53 17.60 5.32
C SER A 225 -1.32 17.48 4.38
N ILE A 226 -1.56 17.03 3.16
CA ILE A 226 -0.55 16.93 2.10
C ILE A 226 0.29 18.21 2.01
N GLY A 227 1.61 18.07 1.98
CA GLY A 227 2.57 19.19 2.01
C GLY A 227 2.95 19.69 3.40
N ASN A 228 2.16 19.42 4.43
CA ASN A 228 2.40 19.93 5.78
C ASN A 228 1.89 18.98 6.87
N PHE A 229 2.32 17.72 6.82
CA PHE A 229 2.04 16.75 7.87
C PHE A 229 2.84 17.05 9.12
N LYS A 230 2.19 16.97 10.27
CA LYS A 230 2.83 17.02 11.59
C LYS A 230 2.78 15.62 12.18
N ILE A 231 3.94 14.96 12.29
CA ILE A 231 4.03 13.60 12.84
C ILE A 231 4.77 13.61 14.18
N GLN A 232 4.32 12.75 15.09
CA GLN A 232 5.03 12.47 16.34
C GLN A 232 5.70 11.11 16.23
N VAL A 233 7.01 11.09 16.45
CA VAL A 233 7.85 9.90 16.38
C VAL A 233 8.34 9.58 17.79
N LYS A 234 7.95 8.44 18.32
CA LYS A 234 8.47 7.92 19.59
C LYS A 234 9.73 7.12 19.33
N ILE A 235 10.80 7.42 20.03
CA ILE A 235 12.08 6.71 19.97
C ILE A 235 12.27 5.95 21.27
N THR A 236 12.30 4.62 21.17
CA THR A 236 12.69 3.73 22.26
C THR A 236 14.21 3.70 22.33
N PRO A 237 14.82 3.86 23.52
CA PRO A 237 16.28 3.83 23.67
C PRO A 237 16.82 2.40 23.53
N ARG A 238 18.08 2.29 23.10
CA ARG A 238 18.81 1.01 23.09
C ARG A 238 19.28 0.58 24.48
N TYR A 239 19.30 1.52 25.43
CA TYR A 239 19.94 1.41 26.74
C TYR A 239 21.45 1.16 26.68
N ILE A 240 22.08 1.55 25.57
CA ILE A 240 23.51 1.40 25.35
C ILE A 240 24.05 2.69 24.76
N ASN A 241 25.07 3.25 25.39
CA ASN A 241 25.88 4.33 24.86
C ASN A 241 26.74 3.71 23.75
N GLY A 242 26.70 4.24 22.52
CA GLY A 242 27.12 3.58 21.28
C GLY A 242 28.59 3.17 21.12
N LYS A 243 29.32 2.95 22.22
CA LYS A 243 30.73 2.56 22.34
C LYS A 243 30.96 1.38 23.29
N CYS A 244 30.01 0.47 23.53
CA CYS A 244 30.31 -0.75 24.32
C CYS A 244 31.39 -1.56 23.58
N ASP A 245 32.55 -1.72 24.23
CA ASP A 245 33.66 -2.53 23.72
C ASP A 245 33.21 -3.98 23.53
N LYS A 246 33.76 -4.66 22.50
CA LYS A 246 33.30 -5.99 22.10
C LYS A 246 33.40 -7.03 23.22
N GLU A 247 34.49 -7.02 23.98
CA GLU A 247 34.73 -7.98 25.05
C GLU A 247 33.74 -7.80 26.21
N ASP A 248 33.48 -6.55 26.61
CA ASP A 248 32.57 -6.27 27.71
C ASP A 248 31.11 -6.49 27.31
N LEU A 249 30.78 -6.27 26.04
CA LEU A 249 29.49 -6.66 25.48
C LEU A 249 29.29 -8.18 25.52
N GLU A 250 30.30 -8.97 25.16
CA GLU A 250 30.22 -10.43 25.19
C GLU A 250 30.02 -10.93 26.62
N LYS A 251 30.77 -10.41 27.59
CA LYS A 251 30.53 -10.69 29.01
C LYS A 251 29.13 -10.27 29.45
N ALA A 252 28.65 -9.10 29.04
CA ALA A 252 27.32 -8.60 29.37
C ALA A 252 26.19 -9.49 28.83
N ILE A 253 26.38 -10.07 27.64
CA ILE A 253 25.48 -11.06 27.05
C ILE A 253 25.53 -12.37 27.86
N GLU A 254 26.72 -12.88 28.17
CA GLU A 254 26.89 -14.13 28.92
C GLU A 254 26.27 -14.09 30.32
N VAL A 255 26.43 -12.98 31.05
CA VAL A 255 25.87 -12.84 32.41
C VAL A 255 24.36 -12.62 32.43
N CYS A 256 23.73 -12.35 31.28
CA CYS A 256 22.29 -12.10 31.21
C CYS A 256 21.50 -13.39 31.55
N PRO A 257 20.70 -13.39 32.62
CA PRO A 257 19.97 -14.60 33.03
C PRO A 257 18.72 -14.87 32.19
N VAL A 258 18.31 -13.92 31.34
CA VAL A 258 17.08 -14.01 30.55
C VAL A 258 17.37 -14.63 29.19
N GLU A 259 16.61 -15.67 28.85
CA GLU A 259 16.60 -16.26 27.52
C GLU A 259 15.28 -15.97 26.81
N VAL A 260 15.37 -15.59 25.55
CA VAL A 260 14.25 -15.17 24.70
C VAL A 260 14.35 -15.94 23.39
N ASP A 261 13.22 -16.28 22.79
CA ASP A 261 13.20 -16.80 21.43
C ASP A 261 13.78 -15.80 20.44
N ASP A 262 14.56 -16.29 19.50
CA ASP A 262 15.22 -15.45 18.51
C ASP A 262 14.34 -15.21 17.28
N ASP A 263 13.72 -14.03 17.24
CA ASP A 263 12.87 -13.57 16.14
C ASP A 263 13.58 -13.58 14.79
N PHE A 264 14.90 -13.30 14.75
CA PHE A 264 15.66 -13.28 13.50
C PHE A 264 15.77 -14.67 12.88
N ASN A 265 15.87 -15.69 13.73
CA ASN A 265 15.94 -17.09 13.31
C ASN A 265 14.59 -17.81 13.39
N PHE A 266 13.47 -17.07 13.45
CA PHE A 266 12.12 -17.65 13.50
C PHE A 266 11.95 -18.65 14.65
N HIS A 267 12.49 -18.30 15.82
CA HIS A 267 12.35 -19.02 17.09
C HIS A 267 13.00 -20.43 17.14
N ILE A 268 13.86 -20.78 16.18
CA ILE A 268 14.61 -22.05 16.21
C ILE A 268 15.86 -21.99 17.09
N THR A 269 16.29 -20.79 17.47
CA THR A 269 17.39 -20.53 18.41
C THR A 269 16.91 -19.64 19.55
N LYS A 270 17.68 -19.60 20.63
CA LYS A 270 17.49 -18.67 21.74
C LYS A 270 18.53 -17.54 21.66
N ARG A 271 18.17 -16.37 22.16
CA ARG A 271 19.06 -15.22 22.40
C ARG A 271 18.89 -14.72 23.83
N LYS A 272 19.78 -13.83 24.27
CA LYS A 272 19.64 -13.13 25.56
C LYS A 272 18.82 -11.83 25.40
N ALA A 273 18.41 -11.23 26.53
CA ALA A 273 17.69 -9.95 26.51
C ALA A 273 18.58 -8.78 26.04
N ILE A 274 19.85 -8.76 26.42
CA ILE A 274 20.87 -7.93 25.75
C ILE A 274 21.42 -8.72 24.57
N TYR A 275 21.49 -8.11 23.39
CA TYR A 275 21.93 -8.80 22.19
C TYR A 275 22.59 -7.86 21.19
N LYS A 276 23.43 -8.44 20.34
CA LYS A 276 24.00 -7.76 19.17
C LYS A 276 23.21 -8.14 17.92
N ASN A 277 23.17 -7.23 16.98
CA ASN A 277 22.59 -7.44 15.67
C ASN A 277 23.35 -8.51 14.87
N TYR A 278 22.66 -9.11 13.91
CA TYR A 278 23.29 -10.02 12.96
C TYR A 278 24.20 -9.27 11.98
N SER A 279 25.13 -9.98 11.34
CA SER A 279 26.08 -9.37 10.40
C SER A 279 25.43 -8.76 9.15
N SER A 280 24.16 -9.08 8.90
CA SER A 280 23.30 -8.55 7.84
C SER A 280 22.36 -7.43 8.29
N GLU A 281 22.46 -7.01 9.55
CA GLU A 281 21.62 -5.98 10.17
C GLU A 281 22.44 -4.75 10.56
N TYR A 282 21.81 -3.58 10.57
CA TYR A 282 22.51 -2.32 10.85
C TYR A 282 21.63 -1.35 11.64
N PRO A 283 22.19 -0.38 12.39
CA PRO A 283 23.63 -0.20 12.66
C PRO A 283 24.18 -1.35 13.51
N GLN A 284 25.50 -1.55 13.46
CA GLN A 284 26.23 -2.57 14.22
C GLN A 284 26.39 -2.15 15.69
N ILE A 285 25.27 -1.82 16.33
CA ILE A 285 25.19 -1.30 17.70
C ILE A 285 24.24 -2.21 18.47
N PRO A 286 24.66 -2.80 19.60
CA PRO A 286 23.80 -3.68 20.38
C PRO A 286 22.55 -2.96 20.92
N THR A 287 21.61 -3.74 21.45
CA THR A 287 20.43 -3.20 22.13
C THR A 287 19.97 -4.13 23.24
N ILE A 288 19.19 -3.58 24.18
CA ILE A 288 18.49 -4.36 25.19
C ILE A 288 17.01 -4.45 24.83
N ASP A 289 16.49 -5.67 24.82
CA ASP A 289 15.08 -5.96 24.62
C ASP A 289 14.27 -5.46 25.83
N ASN A 290 13.63 -4.31 25.65
CA ASN A 290 12.83 -3.67 26.69
C ASN A 290 11.66 -4.54 27.18
N LYS A 291 11.11 -5.42 26.32
CA LYS A 291 9.94 -6.22 26.65
C LYS A 291 10.30 -7.39 27.57
N ASN A 292 11.45 -8.00 27.35
CA ASN A 292 11.86 -9.22 28.07
C ASN A 292 12.90 -8.98 29.17
N CYS A 293 13.60 -7.84 29.18
CA CYS A 293 14.60 -7.54 30.20
C CYS A 293 13.98 -7.36 31.59
N THR A 294 14.47 -8.11 32.58
CA THR A 294 14.02 -8.06 33.98
C THR A 294 14.62 -6.91 34.79
N ARG A 295 15.50 -6.10 34.20
CA ARG A 295 16.23 -5.00 34.87
C ARG A 295 17.03 -5.46 36.11
N CYS A 296 17.58 -6.67 36.07
CA CYS A 296 18.37 -7.22 37.19
C CYS A 296 19.73 -6.52 37.42
N GLY A 297 20.23 -5.76 36.46
CA GLY A 297 21.48 -4.99 36.59
C GLY A 297 22.78 -5.79 36.42
N GLU A 298 22.72 -7.11 36.20
CA GLU A 298 23.95 -7.93 36.08
C GLU A 298 24.85 -7.51 34.90
N CYS A 299 24.24 -7.13 33.77
CA CYS A 299 24.98 -6.66 32.60
C CYS A 299 25.64 -5.28 32.82
N GLU A 300 25.03 -4.38 33.60
CA GLU A 300 25.56 -3.04 33.94
C GLU A 300 26.82 -3.13 34.82
N LYS A 301 26.94 -4.20 35.64
CA LYS A 301 28.15 -4.45 36.45
C LYS A 301 29.38 -4.78 35.60
N VAL A 302 29.18 -5.22 34.35
CA VAL A 302 30.26 -5.72 33.48
C VAL A 302 30.49 -4.91 32.20
N CYS A 303 29.49 -4.19 31.65
CA CYS A 303 29.70 -3.16 30.61
C CYS A 303 29.20 -1.80 31.11
N SER A 304 30.12 -0.84 31.26
CA SER A 304 29.82 0.53 31.72
C SER A 304 29.04 1.38 30.72
N ASP A 305 28.93 0.93 29.46
CA ASP A 305 28.16 1.64 28.43
C ASP A 305 26.67 1.32 28.47
N ILE A 306 26.24 0.37 29.31
CA ILE A 306 24.82 0.11 29.54
C ILE A 306 24.25 1.23 30.41
N ASP A 307 23.19 1.86 29.92
CA ASP A 307 22.55 2.99 30.60
C ASP A 307 21.03 2.80 30.61
N PHE A 308 20.53 2.31 31.74
CA PHE A 308 19.09 2.15 31.96
C PHE A 308 18.37 3.46 32.32
N SER A 309 19.10 4.57 32.50
CA SER A 309 18.49 5.88 32.74
C SER A 309 17.96 6.53 31.46
N GLN A 310 18.37 6.04 30.28
CA GLN A 310 17.83 6.48 28.99
C GLN A 310 16.30 6.35 28.96
N LYS A 311 15.61 7.41 28.52
CA LYS A 311 14.14 7.47 28.46
C LYS A 311 13.67 7.48 27.01
N GLU A 312 12.42 7.10 26.83
CA GLU A 312 11.75 7.30 25.55
C GLU A 312 11.71 8.78 25.20
N GLU A 313 12.01 9.10 23.95
CA GLU A 313 11.97 10.46 23.41
C GLU A 313 10.81 10.59 22.42
N VAL A 314 10.15 11.74 22.39
CA VAL A 314 9.11 12.04 21.38
C VAL A 314 9.54 13.24 20.56
N LEU A 315 9.80 12.99 19.28
CA LEU A 315 10.15 14.01 18.30
C LEU A 315 8.90 14.47 17.53
N ASN A 316 8.79 15.78 17.31
CA ASN A 316 7.77 16.35 16.44
C ASN A 316 8.42 16.74 15.11
N LEU A 317 8.01 16.10 14.01
CA LEU A 317 8.53 16.38 12.67
C LEU A 317 7.43 16.99 11.79
N THR A 318 7.80 17.97 10.97
CA THR A 318 6.92 18.52 9.94
C THR A 318 7.43 18.11 8.56
N ILE A 319 6.60 17.42 7.78
CA ILE A 319 6.98 16.75 6.53
C ILE A 319 5.95 16.93 5.42
N GLY A 320 6.40 16.89 4.17
CA GLY A 320 5.55 17.16 3.00
C GLY A 320 4.75 15.94 2.54
N SER A 321 5.35 14.75 2.62
CA SER A 321 4.72 13.50 2.18
C SER A 321 5.17 12.32 3.05
N ILE A 322 4.34 11.28 3.13
CA ILE A 322 4.62 10.04 3.86
C ILE A 322 4.66 8.88 2.86
N LEU A 323 5.64 8.00 2.98
CA LEU A 323 5.75 6.75 2.22
C LEU A 323 5.80 5.58 3.21
N ALA A 324 4.79 4.73 3.21
CA ALA A 324 4.73 3.55 4.05
C ALA A 324 5.30 2.32 3.31
N ALA A 325 6.35 1.72 3.87
CA ALA A 325 7.04 0.54 3.37
C ALA A 325 7.26 -0.51 4.50
N THR A 326 6.22 -0.73 5.32
CA THR A 326 6.26 -1.47 6.59
C THR A 326 6.43 -2.99 6.47
N GLY A 327 6.49 -3.52 5.25
CA GLY A 327 6.75 -4.94 4.97
C GLY A 327 5.57 -5.86 5.28
N PHE A 328 5.88 -7.08 5.71
CA PHE A 328 4.95 -8.20 5.90
C PHE A 328 5.44 -9.12 7.01
N ASP A 329 4.57 -10.01 7.50
CA ASP A 329 4.93 -11.11 8.38
C ASP A 329 4.71 -12.46 7.68
N PRO A 330 5.58 -13.48 7.89
CA PRO A 330 5.30 -14.82 7.40
C PRO A 330 4.07 -15.40 8.09
N TYR A 331 3.22 -16.09 7.33
CA TYR A 331 2.09 -16.83 7.88
C TYR A 331 2.58 -17.80 8.97
N GLN A 332 1.89 -17.80 10.10
CA GLN A 332 2.09 -18.77 11.18
C GLN A 332 1.03 -19.87 11.07
N PRO A 333 1.43 -21.12 10.77
CA PRO A 333 0.49 -22.24 10.73
C PRO A 333 -0.21 -22.42 12.07
N LYS A 334 -1.48 -22.83 12.03
CA LYS A 334 -2.23 -23.21 13.24
C LYS A 334 -1.73 -24.56 13.75
N GLU A 335 -1.97 -24.84 15.03
CA GLU A 335 -1.68 -26.15 15.62
C GLU A 335 -2.31 -27.28 14.78
N ASN A 336 -1.53 -28.31 14.48
CA ASN A 336 -1.88 -29.45 13.61
C ASN A 336 -2.11 -29.12 12.12
N GLU A 337 -2.03 -27.86 11.68
CA GLU A 337 -2.16 -27.49 10.27
C GLU A 337 -0.99 -28.10 9.47
N PHE A 338 -1.28 -29.08 8.60
CA PHE A 338 -0.27 -29.84 7.85
C PHE A 338 0.83 -30.43 8.74
N GLY A 339 0.46 -30.92 9.93
CA GLY A 339 1.41 -31.50 10.88
C GLY A 339 2.25 -30.48 11.64
N TRP A 340 1.90 -29.19 11.59
CA TRP A 340 2.54 -28.19 12.44
C TRP A 340 2.42 -28.57 13.92
N GLY A 341 3.56 -28.58 14.63
CA GLY A 341 3.70 -29.11 16.00
C GLY A 341 4.48 -30.43 16.07
N ILE A 342 4.52 -31.20 14.97
CA ILE A 342 5.37 -32.40 14.86
C ILE A 342 6.85 -31.99 14.79
N GLY A 343 7.72 -32.73 15.46
CA GLY A 343 9.12 -32.34 15.72
C GLY A 343 9.96 -32.06 14.46
N ASN A 344 9.69 -32.70 13.33
CA ASN A 344 10.40 -32.52 12.06
C ASN A 344 9.62 -31.71 11.00
N VAL A 345 8.62 -30.94 11.42
CA VAL A 345 7.86 -30.03 10.55
C VAL A 345 8.31 -28.60 10.81
N VAL A 346 8.83 -27.93 9.78
CA VAL A 346 9.36 -26.56 9.87
C VAL A 346 8.73 -25.67 8.80
N THR A 347 8.73 -24.36 8.99
CA THR A 347 8.33 -23.41 7.94
C THR A 347 9.49 -23.17 6.96
N LEU A 348 9.19 -22.73 5.74
CA LEU A 348 10.22 -22.37 4.75
C LEU A 348 11.24 -21.33 5.29
N PRO A 349 10.83 -20.26 6.00
CA PRO A 349 11.79 -19.34 6.61
C PRO A 349 12.72 -20.05 7.61
N GLN A 350 12.19 -20.91 8.49
CA GLN A 350 13.00 -21.71 9.42
C GLN A 350 13.96 -22.65 8.68
N PHE A 351 13.50 -23.34 7.64
CA PHE A 351 14.33 -24.24 6.83
C PHE A 351 15.51 -23.52 6.19
N ARG A 352 15.30 -22.30 5.65
CA ARG A 352 16.39 -21.49 5.10
C ARG A 352 17.43 -21.11 6.16
N ARG A 353 17.00 -20.85 7.40
CA ARG A 353 17.93 -20.62 8.52
C ARG A 353 18.71 -21.89 8.88
N ILE A 354 18.06 -23.05 8.90
CA ILE A 354 18.71 -24.35 9.14
C ILE A 354 19.80 -24.62 8.09
N ILE A 355 19.51 -24.41 6.79
CA ILE A 355 20.52 -24.54 5.72
C ILE A 355 21.73 -23.65 5.98
N ASN A 356 21.53 -22.43 6.49
CA ASN A 356 22.63 -21.52 6.78
C ASN A 356 23.47 -21.98 7.99
N MET A 357 22.82 -22.51 9.02
CA MET A 357 23.48 -22.99 10.24
C MET A 357 24.23 -24.31 10.05
N CYS A 358 23.93 -25.08 8.99
CA CYS A 358 24.59 -26.34 8.69
C CYS A 358 25.71 -26.17 7.65
N ASP A 359 26.90 -26.71 7.91
CA ASP A 359 28.01 -26.67 6.96
C ASP A 359 27.94 -27.80 5.92
N ASN A 360 28.47 -28.98 6.24
CA ASN A 360 28.72 -30.06 5.28
C ASN A 360 27.56 -31.07 5.14
N LYS A 361 26.74 -31.20 6.19
CA LYS A 361 25.60 -32.11 6.23
C LYS A 361 24.37 -31.34 6.70
N LEU A 362 23.23 -31.61 6.07
CA LEU A 362 21.96 -31.09 6.53
C LEU A 362 21.50 -31.90 7.74
N VAL A 363 21.57 -31.31 8.93
CA VAL A 363 21.21 -31.97 10.18
C VAL A 363 20.18 -31.13 10.90
N TYR A 364 19.09 -31.76 11.34
CA TYR A 364 18.08 -31.12 12.15
C TYR A 364 17.75 -32.01 13.35
N GLN A 365 17.77 -31.43 14.56
CA GLN A 365 17.57 -32.15 15.83
C GLN A 365 18.43 -33.43 15.97
N GLY A 366 19.68 -33.38 15.50
CA GLY A 366 20.62 -34.50 15.56
C GLY A 366 20.44 -35.58 14.49
N LYS A 367 19.45 -35.46 13.59
CA LYS A 367 19.21 -36.40 12.49
C LYS A 367 19.69 -35.81 11.16
N GLU A 368 20.38 -36.62 10.35
CA GLU A 368 20.77 -36.25 8.98
C GLU A 368 19.53 -36.31 8.07
N ILE A 369 19.30 -35.25 7.31
CA ILE A 369 18.11 -35.07 6.47
C ILE A 369 18.47 -35.37 5.02
N LYS A 370 17.74 -36.30 4.39
CA LYS A 370 17.89 -36.63 2.97
C LYS A 370 16.59 -36.46 2.20
N ASP A 371 15.47 -36.93 2.75
CA ASP A 371 14.16 -36.85 2.10
C ASP A 371 13.39 -35.62 2.62
N ILE A 372 13.11 -34.65 1.75
CA ILE A 372 12.43 -33.39 2.12
C ILE A 372 11.10 -33.28 1.38
N ALA A 373 10.01 -33.08 2.11
CA ALA A 373 8.68 -32.81 1.55
C ALA A 373 8.31 -31.34 1.70
N TYR A 374 8.09 -30.63 0.60
CA TYR A 374 7.62 -29.25 0.57
C TYR A 374 6.11 -29.19 0.37
N ILE A 375 5.37 -28.63 1.32
CA ILE A 375 3.91 -28.44 1.21
C ILE A 375 3.61 -26.99 0.86
N TYR A 376 3.07 -26.78 -0.33
CA TYR A 376 2.83 -25.45 -0.89
C TYR A 376 1.54 -24.82 -0.41
N CYS A 377 1.48 -23.48 -0.50
CA CYS A 377 0.27 -22.70 -0.23
C CYS A 377 -0.23 -22.79 1.22
N VAL A 378 0.66 -23.03 2.19
CA VAL A 378 0.32 -22.97 3.62
C VAL A 378 0.03 -21.51 3.99
N GLY A 379 -1.18 -21.24 4.48
CA GLY A 379 -1.65 -19.88 4.71
C GLY A 379 -1.94 -19.03 3.46
N SER A 380 -2.11 -19.64 2.29
CA SER A 380 -2.45 -18.94 1.04
C SER A 380 -3.38 -19.77 0.18
N ARG A 381 -4.22 -19.13 -0.66
CA ARG A 381 -5.26 -19.83 -1.46
C ARG A 381 -6.10 -20.76 -0.57
N GLN A 382 -6.45 -20.31 0.63
CA GLN A 382 -7.23 -21.11 1.57
C GLN A 382 -8.69 -21.20 1.11
N VAL A 383 -9.25 -22.41 1.03
CA VAL A 383 -10.66 -22.61 0.63
C VAL A 383 -11.60 -22.04 1.70
N ASP A 384 -11.27 -22.24 2.98
CA ASP A 384 -12.10 -21.81 4.13
C ASP A 384 -11.47 -20.72 5.01
N GLY A 385 -10.23 -20.27 4.72
CA GLY A 385 -9.51 -19.25 5.52
C GLY A 385 -9.55 -17.83 4.95
N ASP A 386 -9.02 -16.85 5.70
CA ASP A 386 -9.01 -15.44 5.33
C ASP A 386 -8.07 -15.14 4.15
N ASN A 387 -7.03 -15.96 3.96
CA ASN A 387 -6.01 -15.75 2.93
C ASN A 387 -6.40 -16.45 1.63
N LYS A 388 -7.40 -15.88 0.93
CA LYS A 388 -7.86 -16.35 -0.39
C LYS A 388 -6.88 -16.05 -1.54
N TYR A 389 -5.90 -15.19 -1.31
CA TYR A 389 -4.93 -14.74 -2.31
C TYR A 389 -3.72 -15.68 -2.42
N CYS A 390 -2.94 -15.50 -3.50
CA CYS A 390 -1.65 -16.15 -3.67
C CYS A 390 -0.53 -15.25 -3.15
N SER A 391 0.41 -15.80 -2.38
CA SER A 391 1.55 -15.04 -1.86
C SER A 391 2.62 -14.68 -2.90
N ARG A 392 2.49 -15.14 -4.15
CA ARG A 392 3.34 -14.81 -5.33
C ARG A 392 4.83 -15.15 -5.26
N TYR A 393 5.47 -15.15 -4.09
CA TYR A 393 6.91 -15.41 -3.95
C TYR A 393 7.20 -16.87 -3.57
N CYS A 394 6.24 -17.52 -2.91
CA CYS A 394 6.45 -18.78 -2.20
C CYS A 394 6.94 -19.91 -3.12
N CYS A 395 6.35 -20.06 -4.33
CA CYS A 395 6.76 -21.10 -5.26
C CYS A 395 8.23 -20.96 -5.66
N THR A 396 8.59 -19.76 -6.15
CA THR A 396 9.94 -19.46 -6.61
C THR A 396 10.96 -19.54 -5.48
N ALA A 397 10.61 -19.05 -4.28
CA ALA A 397 11.48 -19.13 -3.11
C ALA A 397 11.74 -20.58 -2.68
N THR A 398 10.74 -21.45 -2.71
CA THR A 398 10.91 -22.88 -2.39
C THR A 398 11.79 -23.59 -3.42
N LEU A 399 11.52 -23.40 -4.73
CA LEU A 399 12.31 -24.02 -5.79
C LEU A 399 13.78 -23.60 -5.70
N TYR A 400 14.03 -22.31 -5.53
CA TYR A 400 15.39 -21.80 -5.36
C TYR A 400 16.05 -22.35 -4.08
N THR A 401 15.29 -22.51 -3.01
CA THR A 401 15.80 -23.15 -1.78
C THR A 401 16.18 -24.62 -2.04
N SER A 402 15.33 -25.39 -2.75
CA SER A 402 15.62 -26.77 -3.13
C SER A 402 16.91 -26.88 -3.96
N ILE A 403 17.07 -26.04 -4.98
CA ILE A 403 18.30 -25.97 -5.79
C ILE A 403 19.54 -25.71 -4.93
N LEU A 404 19.47 -24.76 -4.00
CA LEU A 404 20.58 -24.47 -3.10
C LEU A 404 20.89 -25.66 -2.18
N THR A 405 19.87 -26.35 -1.69
CA THR A 405 20.02 -27.55 -0.87
C THR A 405 20.73 -28.66 -1.65
N HIS A 406 20.33 -28.92 -2.89
CA HIS A 406 21.01 -29.87 -3.79
C HIS A 406 22.46 -29.52 -4.09
N LYS A 407 22.75 -28.22 -4.29
CA LYS A 407 24.12 -27.74 -4.55
C LYS A 407 25.01 -27.86 -3.32
N LYS A 408 24.45 -27.67 -2.12
CA LYS A 408 25.20 -27.68 -0.86
C LYS A 408 25.39 -29.08 -0.28
N TYR A 409 24.41 -29.97 -0.43
CA TYR A 409 24.39 -31.29 0.20
C TYR A 409 24.19 -32.41 -0.82
N LYS A 410 24.85 -33.56 -0.62
CA LYS A 410 24.75 -34.71 -1.52
C LYS A 410 23.63 -35.66 -1.09
N GLY A 411 22.92 -36.22 -2.07
CA GLY A 411 21.92 -37.27 -1.84
C GLY A 411 20.62 -36.76 -1.22
N ILE A 412 20.23 -35.54 -1.56
CA ILE A 412 18.95 -34.94 -1.19
C ILE A 412 17.88 -35.39 -2.19
N ASN A 413 16.71 -35.77 -1.69
CA ASN A 413 15.51 -36.03 -2.47
C ASN A 413 14.45 -35.00 -2.09
N SER A 414 13.95 -34.26 -3.08
CA SER A 414 12.96 -33.19 -2.87
C SER A 414 11.61 -33.57 -3.49
N PHE A 415 10.56 -33.50 -2.68
CA PHE A 415 9.18 -33.81 -3.09
C PHE A 415 8.29 -32.58 -2.89
N HIS A 416 7.61 -32.14 -3.94
CA HIS A 416 6.88 -30.87 -3.97
C HIS A 416 5.37 -31.09 -4.10
N PHE A 417 4.66 -30.98 -2.97
CA PHE A 417 3.22 -31.13 -2.85
C PHE A 417 2.53 -29.79 -3.13
N ASN A 418 1.90 -29.66 -4.30
CA ASN A 418 1.46 -28.37 -4.81
C ASN A 418 0.07 -28.37 -5.48
N ARG A 419 -0.42 -27.17 -5.82
CA ARG A 419 -1.71 -26.91 -6.48
C ARG A 419 -1.52 -26.14 -7.80
N GLY A 420 -0.42 -26.43 -8.48
CA GLY A 420 0.13 -25.68 -9.60
C GLY A 420 1.26 -24.73 -9.16
N ILE A 421 2.45 -24.98 -9.69
CA ILE A 421 3.64 -24.13 -9.54
C ILE A 421 3.43 -22.80 -10.26
N ARG A 422 3.87 -21.69 -9.62
CA ARG A 422 3.73 -20.33 -10.16
C ARG A 422 5.08 -19.62 -10.22
N THR A 423 5.82 -19.84 -11.29
CA THR A 423 7.13 -19.25 -11.64
C THR A 423 7.00 -18.23 -12.77
N TYR A 424 6.24 -17.15 -12.52
CA TYR A 424 5.88 -16.19 -13.56
C TYR A 424 7.06 -15.35 -14.10
N GLY A 425 6.90 -14.85 -15.32
CA GLY A 425 7.88 -13.99 -15.98
C GLY A 425 9.16 -14.76 -16.30
N LYS A 426 10.31 -14.24 -15.86
CA LYS A 426 11.62 -14.86 -16.10
C LYS A 426 11.98 -15.96 -15.10
N GLN A 427 11.06 -16.33 -14.21
CA GLN A 427 11.34 -17.26 -13.11
C GLN A 427 11.18 -18.74 -13.50
N GLU A 428 10.66 -19.04 -14.69
CA GLU A 428 10.48 -20.42 -15.17
C GLU A 428 11.78 -21.22 -15.24
N ILE A 429 12.91 -20.55 -15.51
CA ILE A 429 14.24 -21.16 -15.52
C ILE A 429 14.60 -21.83 -14.18
N ILE A 430 14.03 -21.35 -13.07
CA ILE A 430 14.26 -21.91 -11.73
C ILE A 430 13.47 -23.21 -11.58
N TYR A 431 12.27 -23.31 -12.18
CA TYR A 431 11.51 -24.55 -12.20
C TYR A 431 12.19 -25.61 -13.06
N ASP A 432 12.69 -25.22 -14.24
CA ASP A 432 13.46 -26.11 -15.12
C ASP A 432 14.73 -26.64 -14.43
N GLU A 433 15.52 -25.78 -13.79
CA GLU A 433 16.72 -26.21 -13.05
C GLU A 433 16.39 -27.18 -11.90
N ALA A 434 15.35 -26.88 -11.11
CA ALA A 434 14.89 -27.78 -10.04
C ALA A 434 14.48 -29.16 -10.60
N SER A 435 13.74 -29.18 -11.71
CA SER A 435 13.35 -30.41 -12.38
C SER A 435 14.56 -31.21 -12.90
N GLN A 436 15.58 -30.54 -13.43
CA GLN A 436 16.81 -31.19 -13.91
C GLN A 436 17.65 -31.78 -12.77
N LEU A 437 17.55 -31.22 -11.57
CA LEU A 437 18.19 -31.76 -10.35
C LEU A 437 17.43 -32.96 -9.76
N GLY A 438 16.28 -33.32 -10.31
CA GLY A 438 15.50 -34.49 -9.90
C GLY A 438 14.41 -34.22 -8.88
N ASP A 439 14.01 -32.95 -8.67
CA ASP A 439 12.84 -32.62 -7.85
C ASP A 439 11.57 -33.27 -8.42
N ILE A 440 10.78 -33.89 -7.54
CA ILE A 440 9.53 -34.57 -7.93
C ILE A 440 8.34 -33.67 -7.56
N PHE A 441 7.47 -33.40 -8.53
CA PHE A 441 6.31 -32.53 -8.37
C PHE A 441 5.02 -33.34 -8.34
N LEU A 442 4.29 -33.24 -7.23
CA LEU A 442 3.01 -33.91 -6.99
C LEU A 442 1.92 -32.85 -6.87
N GLN A 443 0.84 -32.99 -7.64
CA GLN A 443 -0.17 -31.95 -7.76
C GLN A 443 -1.55 -32.43 -7.32
N SER A 444 -2.24 -31.66 -6.48
CA SER A 444 -3.63 -31.89 -6.12
C SER A 444 -4.54 -30.71 -6.45
N TYR A 445 -5.85 -30.94 -6.37
CA TYR A 445 -6.85 -29.87 -6.45
C TYR A 445 -6.90 -29.06 -5.15
N GLU A 446 -7.47 -27.85 -5.21
CA GLU A 446 -7.52 -26.94 -4.05
C GLU A 446 -8.34 -27.49 -2.87
N TYR A 447 -9.35 -28.30 -3.16
CA TYR A 447 -10.25 -28.91 -2.17
C TYR A 447 -9.75 -30.26 -1.62
N ASP A 448 -8.61 -30.75 -2.10
CA ASP A 448 -8.02 -32.03 -1.68
C ASP A 448 -6.51 -31.85 -1.41
N PRO A 449 -6.13 -31.10 -0.35
CA PRO A 449 -4.74 -30.81 -0.07
C PRO A 449 -4.01 -32.04 0.51
N ALA A 450 -2.67 -32.00 0.47
CA ALA A 450 -1.86 -33.05 1.08
C ALA A 450 -2.14 -33.21 2.58
N THR A 451 -2.11 -34.45 3.07
CA THR A 451 -2.26 -34.78 4.49
C THR A 451 -0.92 -35.21 5.08
N VAL A 452 -0.76 -35.00 6.39
CA VAL A 452 0.50 -35.25 7.10
C VAL A 452 0.21 -36.12 8.31
N GLU A 453 0.93 -37.23 8.42
CA GLU A 453 0.83 -38.20 9.51
C GLU A 453 2.20 -38.43 10.14
N GLU A 454 2.28 -38.42 11.47
CA GLU A 454 3.48 -38.77 12.21
C GLU A 454 3.70 -40.30 12.17
N ASN A 455 4.89 -40.76 11.77
CA ASN A 455 5.21 -42.18 11.66
C ASN A 455 6.58 -42.49 12.27
N GLY A 456 6.63 -42.44 13.60
CA GLY A 456 7.85 -42.69 14.38
C GLY A 456 8.91 -41.62 14.09
N ASP A 457 10.02 -42.04 13.46
CA ASP A 457 11.14 -41.15 13.17
C ASP A 457 11.00 -40.34 11.88
N LYS A 458 10.01 -40.67 11.03
CA LYS A 458 9.71 -39.98 9.77
C LYS A 458 8.28 -39.44 9.79
N THR A 459 8.01 -38.55 8.85
CA THR A 459 6.67 -37.98 8.65
C THR A 459 6.17 -38.35 7.27
N THR A 460 5.00 -38.99 7.22
CA THR A 460 4.38 -39.42 5.97
C THR A 460 3.51 -38.30 5.43
N VAL A 461 3.76 -37.88 4.20
CA VAL A 461 2.93 -36.91 3.47
C VAL A 461 2.22 -37.63 2.35
N LYS A 462 0.89 -37.54 2.33
CA LYS A 462 0.03 -38.21 1.33
C LYS A 462 -0.65 -37.18 0.43
N ILE A 463 -0.86 -37.53 -0.82
CA ILE A 463 -1.53 -36.68 -1.80
C ILE A 463 -2.26 -37.52 -2.84
N LYS A 464 -3.45 -37.08 -3.23
CA LYS A 464 -4.13 -37.57 -4.41
C LYS A 464 -3.62 -36.83 -5.64
N ASP A 465 -2.67 -37.44 -6.33
CA ASP A 465 -1.97 -36.80 -7.43
C ASP A 465 -2.78 -36.84 -8.73
N ILE A 466 -3.06 -35.66 -9.29
CA ILE A 466 -3.87 -35.53 -10.50
C ILE A 466 -3.11 -35.93 -11.76
N LEU A 467 -1.76 -35.89 -11.73
CA LEU A 467 -0.91 -36.19 -12.88
C LEU A 467 -0.84 -37.71 -13.15
N THR A 468 -1.02 -38.52 -12.11
CA THR A 468 -1.12 -39.98 -12.16
C THR A 468 -2.56 -40.49 -12.33
N GLY A 469 -3.50 -39.61 -12.67
CA GLY A 469 -4.92 -39.98 -12.83
C GLY A 469 -5.67 -40.11 -11.50
N GLY A 470 -5.21 -39.43 -10.44
CA GLY A 470 -5.87 -39.41 -9.14
C GLY A 470 -5.45 -40.55 -8.21
N GLN A 471 -4.26 -41.14 -8.42
CA GLN A 471 -3.71 -42.12 -7.48
C GLN A 471 -3.30 -41.44 -6.18
N GLU A 472 -3.50 -42.14 -5.06
CA GLU A 472 -2.96 -41.72 -3.77
C GLU A 472 -1.50 -42.14 -3.69
N LEU A 473 -0.62 -41.16 -3.49
CA LEU A 473 0.83 -41.34 -3.37
C LEU A 473 1.27 -40.90 -1.98
N GLU A 474 2.24 -41.62 -1.42
CA GLU A 474 2.77 -41.37 -0.08
C GLU A 474 4.29 -41.20 -0.13
N VAL A 475 4.81 -40.23 0.63
CA VAL A 475 6.25 -39.98 0.78
C VAL A 475 6.60 -39.96 2.25
N ASN A 476 7.58 -40.77 2.66
CA ASN A 476 8.15 -40.75 4.01
C ASN A 476 9.33 -39.78 4.06
N ALA A 477 9.10 -38.57 4.58
CA ALA A 477 10.11 -37.52 4.64
C ALA A 477 10.85 -37.50 5.99
N ASP A 478 12.14 -37.19 5.94
CA ASP A 478 12.95 -36.89 7.12
C ASP A 478 12.59 -35.49 7.67
N LEU A 479 12.25 -34.56 6.77
CA LEU A 479 11.84 -33.19 7.11
C LEU A 479 10.66 -32.74 6.23
N VAL A 480 9.64 -32.16 6.84
CA VAL A 480 8.54 -31.51 6.11
C VAL A 480 8.70 -29.99 6.22
N VAL A 481 8.66 -29.31 5.08
CA VAL A 481 8.80 -27.87 4.97
C VAL A 481 7.47 -27.26 4.53
N LEU A 482 6.82 -26.57 5.46
CA LEU A 482 5.61 -25.80 5.22
C LEU A 482 5.97 -24.49 4.50
N VAL A 483 5.56 -24.38 3.23
CA VAL A 483 5.80 -23.19 2.41
C VAL A 483 4.75 -22.14 2.77
N THR A 484 5.06 -21.38 3.81
CA THR A 484 4.19 -20.34 4.36
C THR A 484 4.11 -19.11 3.46
N GLY A 485 2.91 -18.50 3.43
CA GLY A 485 2.64 -17.27 2.68
C GLY A 485 3.11 -15.98 3.38
N MET A 486 2.88 -14.84 2.72
CA MET A 486 2.98 -13.51 3.32
C MET A 486 1.62 -13.10 3.90
N GLU A 487 1.64 -12.53 5.08
CA GLU A 487 0.51 -11.84 5.70
C GLU A 487 0.83 -10.36 5.90
N PRO A 488 -0.18 -9.48 5.94
CA PRO A 488 0.03 -8.13 6.44
C PRO A 488 0.63 -8.19 7.85
N ARG A 489 1.40 -7.15 8.21
CA ARG A 489 1.95 -7.05 9.56
C ARG A 489 0.84 -7.20 10.60
N ASN A 490 1.08 -8.01 11.63
CA ASN A 490 0.12 -8.19 12.74
C ASN A 490 -0.15 -6.86 13.45
N ASP A 491 0.89 -6.04 13.61
CA ASP A 491 0.78 -4.67 14.09
C ASP A 491 0.21 -3.76 13.00
N CYS A 492 -0.98 -3.22 13.29
CA CYS A 492 -1.75 -2.35 12.40
C CYS A 492 -1.60 -0.86 12.72
N SER A 493 -0.81 -0.49 13.75
CA SER A 493 -0.71 0.87 14.29
C SER A 493 -0.46 1.94 13.22
N ILE A 494 0.47 1.70 12.29
CA ILE A 494 0.76 2.63 11.20
C ILE A 494 -0.43 2.83 10.27
N GLY A 495 -1.18 1.76 9.99
CA GLY A 495 -2.38 1.82 9.16
C GLY A 495 -3.44 2.71 9.80
N ASP A 496 -3.62 2.57 11.10
CA ASP A 496 -4.59 3.35 11.88
C ASP A 496 -4.17 4.82 12.02
N VAL A 497 -2.89 5.07 12.36
CA VAL A 497 -2.31 6.42 12.46
C VAL A 497 -2.38 7.17 11.13
N LEU A 498 -2.12 6.49 10.02
CA LEU A 498 -2.20 7.08 8.68
C LEU A 498 -3.61 7.07 8.10
N LYS A 499 -4.54 6.32 8.69
CA LYS A 499 -5.90 6.07 8.21
C LYS A 499 -5.92 5.44 6.80
N ILE A 500 -5.01 4.51 6.53
CA ILE A 500 -4.93 3.82 5.23
C ILE A 500 -5.92 2.64 5.22
N PRO A 501 -6.86 2.58 4.26
CA PRO A 501 -7.79 1.47 4.16
C PRO A 501 -7.08 0.17 3.76
N LYS A 502 -7.66 -0.96 4.16
CA LYS A 502 -7.18 -2.29 3.79
C LYS A 502 -8.05 -2.91 2.71
N GLY A 503 -7.42 -3.67 1.82
CA GLY A 503 -8.09 -4.46 0.78
C GLY A 503 -8.77 -5.71 1.36
N ARG A 504 -9.44 -6.48 0.49
CA ARG A 504 -10.02 -7.79 0.86
C ARG A 504 -8.95 -8.81 1.26
N ASP A 505 -7.71 -8.59 0.83
CA ASP A 505 -6.53 -9.37 1.18
C ASP A 505 -5.86 -8.89 2.50
N ARG A 506 -6.45 -7.91 3.18
CA ARG A 506 -6.01 -7.30 4.45
C ARG A 506 -4.72 -6.46 4.36
N PHE A 507 -4.10 -6.34 3.20
CA PHE A 507 -2.98 -5.43 2.95
C PHE A 507 -3.47 -4.00 2.72
N TYR A 508 -2.56 -3.02 2.72
CA TYR A 508 -2.93 -1.63 2.41
C TYR A 508 -3.40 -1.49 0.97
N ASN A 509 -4.49 -0.75 0.79
CA ASN A 509 -5.16 -0.62 -0.50
C ASN A 509 -4.71 0.66 -1.22
N GLU A 510 -4.28 0.51 -2.47
CA GLU A 510 -4.10 1.63 -3.39
C GLU A 510 -5.44 2.19 -3.90
N ILE A 511 -5.41 3.36 -4.52
CA ILE A 511 -6.58 3.93 -5.21
C ILE A 511 -6.99 3.11 -6.43
N HIS A 512 -6.01 2.71 -7.26
CA HIS A 512 -6.28 1.95 -8.47
C HIS A 512 -5.06 1.15 -8.93
N MET A 513 -5.22 -0.16 -9.06
CA MET A 513 -4.14 -1.14 -9.30
C MET A 513 -3.31 -0.88 -10.56
N LYS A 514 -3.86 -0.17 -11.56
CA LYS A 514 -3.18 0.12 -12.84
C LYS A 514 -2.75 1.57 -13.03
N LEU A 515 -3.50 2.51 -12.45
CA LEU A 515 -3.36 3.94 -12.77
C LEU A 515 -2.67 4.71 -11.65
N ARG A 516 -2.92 4.30 -10.41
CA ARG A 516 -2.40 4.93 -9.20
C ARG A 516 -1.96 3.85 -8.21
N PRO A 517 -1.03 2.95 -8.60
CA PRO A 517 -0.75 1.72 -7.87
C PRO A 517 0.00 1.93 -6.56
N VAL A 518 0.48 3.13 -6.26
CA VAL A 518 1.24 3.43 -5.02
C VAL A 518 0.59 4.53 -4.20
N GLU A 519 -0.53 5.07 -4.67
CA GLU A 519 -1.24 6.17 -4.00
C GLU A 519 -2.36 5.60 -3.15
N THR A 520 -2.54 6.15 -1.95
CA THR A 520 -3.66 5.84 -1.08
C THR A 520 -4.75 6.91 -1.19
N VAL A 521 -5.94 6.62 -0.66
CA VAL A 521 -7.03 7.62 -0.55
C VAL A 521 -6.68 8.82 0.34
N ILE A 522 -5.58 8.74 1.10
CA ILE A 522 -5.06 9.84 1.89
C ILE A 522 -4.01 10.56 1.04
N ASP A 523 -4.37 11.72 0.51
CA ASP A 523 -3.47 12.55 -0.29
C ASP A 523 -2.14 12.77 0.43
N GLY A 524 -1.02 12.62 -0.28
CA GLY A 524 0.30 12.76 0.32
C GLY A 524 0.81 11.54 1.08
N VAL A 525 0.03 10.47 1.15
CA VAL A 525 0.45 9.19 1.72
C VAL A 525 0.52 8.14 0.61
N THR A 526 1.71 7.61 0.38
CA THR A 526 2.00 6.55 -0.59
C THR A 526 2.37 5.25 0.11
N ILE A 527 2.21 4.13 -0.59
CA ILE A 527 2.54 2.77 -0.11
C ILE A 527 3.48 2.08 -1.08
N ALA A 528 4.37 1.24 -0.56
CA ALA A 528 5.31 0.47 -1.38
C ALA A 528 5.76 -0.83 -0.71
N GLY A 529 6.22 -1.77 -1.53
CA GLY A 529 6.73 -3.04 -1.04
C GLY A 529 5.61 -3.97 -0.57
N ALA A 530 5.97 -4.90 0.31
CA ALA A 530 5.08 -5.98 0.71
C ALA A 530 3.89 -5.54 1.58
N CYS A 531 3.89 -4.32 2.15
CA CYS A 531 2.73 -3.83 2.93
C CYS A 531 1.49 -3.56 2.07
N GLN A 532 1.67 -3.37 0.75
CA GLN A 532 0.60 -3.26 -0.24
C GLN A 532 0.07 -4.64 -0.68
N GLY A 533 0.80 -5.72 -0.42
CA GLY A 533 0.42 -7.06 -0.86
C GLY A 533 1.63 -7.93 -1.19
N PRO A 534 1.46 -9.25 -1.33
CA PRO A 534 2.57 -10.17 -1.51
C PRO A 534 3.34 -9.88 -2.80
N LYS A 535 4.66 -9.73 -2.71
CA LYS A 535 5.53 -9.45 -3.86
C LYS A 535 6.97 -9.83 -3.58
N ASN A 536 7.74 -10.09 -4.65
CA ASN A 536 9.15 -10.43 -4.55
C ASN A 536 10.02 -9.17 -4.30
N ILE A 537 11.34 -9.37 -4.12
CA ILE A 537 12.28 -8.27 -3.80
C ILE A 537 12.35 -7.24 -4.94
N MET A 538 12.44 -7.68 -6.19
CA MET A 538 12.50 -6.77 -7.35
C MET A 538 11.21 -5.96 -7.50
N GLU A 539 10.05 -6.61 -7.38
CA GLU A 539 8.75 -5.95 -7.38
C GLU A 539 8.64 -4.94 -6.21
N SER A 540 9.14 -5.30 -5.03
CA SER A 540 9.17 -4.42 -3.86
C SER A 540 10.03 -3.18 -4.11
N MET A 541 11.23 -3.34 -4.66
CA MET A 541 12.10 -2.21 -5.00
C MET A 541 11.49 -1.32 -6.10
N ASN A 542 10.89 -1.90 -7.13
CA ASN A 542 10.25 -1.13 -8.21
C ASN A 542 9.02 -0.35 -7.74
N SER A 543 8.19 -0.94 -6.87
CA SER A 543 7.07 -0.23 -6.25
C SER A 543 7.57 0.92 -5.35
N ALA A 544 8.68 0.73 -4.63
CA ALA A 544 9.29 1.77 -3.82
C ALA A 544 9.82 2.94 -4.66
N LEU A 545 10.41 2.67 -5.83
CA LEU A 545 10.81 3.71 -6.78
C LEU A 545 9.60 4.48 -7.32
N SER A 546 8.49 3.78 -7.59
CA SER A 546 7.25 4.41 -8.05
C SER A 546 6.65 5.31 -6.96
N ALA A 547 6.60 4.85 -5.71
CA ALA A 547 6.13 5.62 -4.57
C ALA A 547 7.05 6.81 -4.24
N ALA A 548 8.36 6.65 -4.40
CA ALA A 548 9.35 7.72 -4.28
C ALA A 548 9.12 8.79 -5.35
N ALA A 549 9.00 8.43 -6.63
CA ALA A 549 8.73 9.38 -7.70
C ALA A 549 7.42 10.14 -7.48
N LYS A 550 6.36 9.46 -6.99
CA LYS A 550 5.10 10.11 -6.65
C LYS A 550 5.25 11.07 -5.47
N SER A 551 5.89 10.65 -4.38
CA SER A 551 6.14 11.49 -3.21
C SER A 551 7.01 12.70 -3.57
N TYR A 552 8.02 12.52 -4.43
CA TYR A 552 8.84 13.60 -4.96
C TYR A 552 8.00 14.62 -5.74
N SER A 553 7.09 14.17 -6.60
CA SER A 553 6.21 15.06 -7.38
C SER A 553 5.35 15.98 -6.52
N ILE A 554 5.02 15.54 -5.30
CA ILE A 554 4.25 16.31 -4.31
C ILE A 554 5.14 17.39 -3.68
N VAL A 555 6.36 17.04 -3.24
CA VAL A 555 7.15 17.95 -2.39
C VAL A 555 8.15 18.82 -3.14
N ASN A 556 8.61 18.41 -4.34
CA ASN A 556 9.78 19.01 -4.99
C ASN A 556 9.67 20.53 -5.25
N LYS A 557 8.48 21.00 -5.64
CA LYS A 557 8.26 22.42 -5.93
C LYS A 557 8.31 23.30 -4.67
N GLY A 558 8.07 22.72 -3.48
CA GLY A 558 7.92 23.48 -2.24
C GLY A 558 6.58 24.20 -2.12
N GLU A 559 5.70 24.01 -3.11
CA GLU A 559 4.36 24.55 -3.20
C GLU A 559 3.47 23.47 -3.81
N LEU A 560 2.22 23.42 -3.35
CA LEU A 560 1.21 22.49 -3.79
C LEU A 560 -0.05 23.24 -4.20
N THR A 561 -0.65 22.75 -5.27
CA THR A 561 -1.93 23.23 -5.77
C THR A 561 -3.01 22.25 -5.33
N LEU A 562 -3.90 22.67 -4.44
CA LEU A 562 -5.04 21.88 -3.96
C LEU A 562 -6.31 22.23 -4.74
N GLU A 563 -7.22 21.26 -4.81
CA GLU A 563 -8.55 21.48 -5.39
C GLU A 563 -9.36 22.40 -4.44
N PRO A 564 -10.00 23.46 -4.95
CA PRO A 564 -10.77 24.45 -4.20
C PRO A 564 -12.19 23.98 -3.88
N ILE A 565 -12.43 22.67 -3.90
CA ILE A 565 -13.72 22.08 -3.51
C ILE A 565 -13.70 22.00 -1.98
N ILE A 566 -14.01 23.12 -1.34
CA ILE A 566 -13.99 23.29 0.11
C ILE A 566 -15.32 23.86 0.60
N ALA A 567 -15.60 23.67 1.89
CA ALA A 567 -16.70 24.36 2.53
C ALA A 567 -16.41 25.86 2.60
N LYS A 568 -17.44 26.69 2.43
CA LYS A 568 -17.42 28.13 2.67
C LYS A 568 -18.52 28.50 3.64
N VAL A 569 -18.26 29.53 4.44
CA VAL A 569 -19.22 30.05 5.42
C VAL A 569 -19.69 31.42 4.94
N ASP A 570 -21.00 31.57 4.78
CA ASP A 570 -21.63 32.88 4.74
C ASP A 570 -21.58 33.51 6.14
N LYS A 571 -20.71 34.52 6.26
CA LYS A 571 -20.41 35.18 7.53
C LYS A 571 -21.58 36.00 8.07
N ASP A 572 -22.50 36.42 7.20
CA ASP A 572 -23.61 37.28 7.59
C ASP A 572 -24.73 36.48 8.28
N SER A 573 -24.97 35.26 7.81
CA SER A 573 -25.97 34.33 8.37
C SER A 573 -25.43 33.42 9.47
N CYS A 574 -24.11 33.24 9.56
CA CYS A 574 -23.50 32.37 10.58
C CYS A 574 -23.71 32.91 12.01
N ILE A 575 -24.13 32.02 12.91
CA ILE A 575 -24.37 32.33 14.33
C ILE A 575 -23.39 31.63 15.29
N TRP A 576 -22.38 30.94 14.77
CA TRP A 576 -21.49 30.03 15.52
C TRP A 576 -22.23 29.15 16.54
N CYS A 577 -22.88 28.09 16.05
CA CYS A 577 -23.53 27.08 16.90
C CYS A 577 -22.68 25.84 17.18
N ASP A 578 -21.37 25.87 16.83
CA ASP A 578 -20.34 24.81 16.96
C ASP A 578 -20.57 23.45 16.27
N LYS A 579 -21.81 23.12 15.86
CA LYS A 579 -22.18 21.83 15.25
C LYS A 579 -21.33 21.46 14.04
N CYS A 580 -21.00 22.44 13.19
CA CYS A 580 -20.18 22.23 12.00
C CYS A 580 -18.74 21.82 12.37
N ALA A 581 -18.17 22.41 13.43
CA ALA A 581 -16.84 22.06 13.92
C ALA A 581 -16.83 20.64 14.50
N ALA A 582 -17.85 20.27 15.28
CA ALA A 582 -18.00 18.92 15.82
C ALA A 582 -18.18 17.86 14.71
N ALA A 583 -18.82 18.20 13.60
CA ALA A 583 -19.01 17.30 12.46
C ALA A 583 -17.76 17.13 11.58
N CYS A 584 -16.76 18.00 11.69
CA CYS A 584 -15.58 17.96 10.83
C CYS A 584 -14.56 16.92 11.32
N PRO A 585 -14.28 15.83 10.57
CA PRO A 585 -13.33 14.80 11.01
C PRO A 585 -11.84 15.19 10.83
N TYR A 586 -11.59 16.43 10.40
CA TYR A 586 -10.28 16.96 10.03
C TYR A 586 -9.89 18.21 10.82
N ASP A 587 -10.74 18.69 11.75
CA ASP A 587 -10.52 19.93 12.49
C ASP A 587 -10.30 21.16 11.58
N ALA A 588 -10.99 21.20 10.44
CA ALA A 588 -10.85 22.27 9.46
C ALA A 588 -11.65 23.54 9.81
N ILE A 589 -12.51 23.48 10.84
CA ILE A 589 -13.46 24.55 11.17
C ILE A 589 -13.16 25.06 12.58
N SER A 590 -12.95 26.37 12.71
CA SER A 590 -12.66 27.04 13.98
C SER A 590 -13.54 28.27 14.17
N MET A 591 -13.69 28.71 15.42
CA MET A 591 -14.36 29.97 15.75
C MET A 591 -13.41 31.13 15.55
N ILE A 592 -13.87 32.18 14.88
CA ILE A 592 -13.24 33.49 14.88
C ILE A 592 -14.22 34.56 15.33
N LYS A 593 -13.68 35.67 15.84
CA LYS A 593 -14.47 36.88 16.13
C LYS A 593 -14.30 37.88 15.02
N GLU A 594 -15.39 38.20 14.33
CA GLU A 594 -15.41 39.21 13.28
C GLU A 594 -16.61 40.14 13.49
N ASN A 595 -16.39 41.46 13.45
CA ASN A 595 -17.43 42.47 13.66
C ASN A 595 -18.27 42.29 14.95
N GLY A 596 -17.66 41.73 16.01
CA GLY A 596 -18.34 41.50 17.30
C GLY A 596 -19.26 40.28 17.32
N LYS A 597 -19.29 39.47 16.26
CA LYS A 597 -19.98 38.18 16.20
C LYS A 597 -18.95 37.04 16.22
N ASP A 598 -19.33 35.95 16.87
CA ASP A 598 -18.61 34.69 16.77
C ASP A 598 -19.11 33.98 15.50
N ILE A 599 -18.21 33.63 14.59
CA ILE A 599 -18.54 32.98 13.32
C ILE A 599 -17.57 31.82 13.04
N ALA A 600 -17.97 30.93 12.13
CA ALA A 600 -17.11 29.82 11.68
C ALA A 600 -16.13 30.29 10.60
N GLU A 601 -14.88 29.86 10.70
CA GLU A 601 -13.85 29.99 9.66
C GLU A 601 -13.41 28.61 9.20
N ILE A 602 -13.27 28.45 7.88
CA ILE A 602 -12.78 27.22 7.26
C ILE A 602 -11.30 27.39 6.92
N ASN A 603 -10.46 26.51 7.43
CA ASN A 603 -9.07 26.41 7.01
C ASN A 603 -8.99 25.71 5.64
N GLU A 604 -8.75 26.49 4.59
CA GLU A 604 -8.69 26.02 3.20
C GLU A 604 -7.67 24.89 2.97
N SER A 605 -6.55 24.91 3.71
CA SER A 605 -5.48 23.90 3.57
C SER A 605 -5.79 22.55 4.24
N VAL A 606 -6.79 22.53 5.13
CA VAL A 606 -7.18 21.36 5.92
C VAL A 606 -8.51 20.79 5.43
N CYS A 607 -9.43 21.65 4.97
CA CYS A 607 -10.74 21.23 4.48
C CYS A 607 -10.60 20.27 3.29
N LYS A 608 -11.30 19.14 3.36
CA LYS A 608 -11.28 18.08 2.34
C LYS A 608 -12.50 18.07 1.43
N GLY A 609 -13.39 19.07 1.55
CA GLY A 609 -14.62 19.13 0.75
C GLY A 609 -15.57 17.96 0.98
N CYS A 610 -15.54 17.32 2.16
CA CYS A 610 -16.35 16.11 2.42
C CYS A 610 -17.84 16.39 2.61
N GLY A 611 -18.21 17.64 2.92
CA GLY A 611 -19.60 18.08 3.02
C GLY A 611 -20.32 17.75 4.32
N MET A 612 -19.66 17.12 5.30
CA MET A 612 -20.30 16.70 6.55
C MET A 612 -20.83 17.86 7.40
N CYS A 613 -20.28 19.07 7.23
CA CYS A 613 -20.70 20.26 7.96
C CYS A 613 -21.98 20.92 7.39
N LEU A 614 -22.32 20.68 6.12
CA LEU A 614 -23.49 21.28 5.46
C LEU A 614 -24.81 20.85 6.14
N PRO A 615 -25.14 19.54 6.27
CA PRO A 615 -26.44 19.12 6.78
C PRO A 615 -26.68 19.42 8.26
N VAL A 616 -25.64 19.79 9.01
CA VAL A 616 -25.75 20.16 10.43
C VAL A 616 -25.84 21.67 10.65
N CYS A 617 -25.69 22.47 9.59
CA CYS A 617 -25.79 23.92 9.66
C CYS A 617 -27.26 24.35 9.61
N GLU A 618 -27.86 24.60 10.78
CA GLU A 618 -29.27 24.97 10.88
C GLU A 618 -29.61 26.33 10.26
N SER A 619 -28.62 27.24 10.19
CA SER A 619 -28.77 28.55 9.56
C SER A 619 -28.52 28.52 8.04
N ASP A 620 -28.24 27.35 7.47
CA ASP A 620 -27.84 27.15 6.06
C ASP A 620 -26.72 28.09 5.61
N SER A 621 -25.82 28.42 6.54
CA SER A 621 -24.72 29.35 6.34
C SER A 621 -23.47 28.69 5.75
N ILE A 622 -23.50 27.37 5.48
CA ILE A 622 -22.35 26.64 4.94
C ILE A 622 -22.73 26.10 3.59
N ASP A 623 -21.92 26.43 2.59
CA ASP A 623 -22.04 25.91 1.22
C ASP A 623 -20.74 25.22 0.80
N MET A 624 -20.73 24.53 -0.33
CA MET A 624 -19.55 23.85 -0.87
C MET A 624 -19.19 24.35 -2.26
N ASP A 625 -17.99 24.91 -2.40
CA ASP A 625 -17.47 25.30 -3.71
C ASP A 625 -17.44 24.10 -4.67
N GLY A 626 -18.00 24.28 -5.87
CA GLY A 626 -18.08 23.26 -6.90
C GLY A 626 -19.14 22.18 -6.66
N PHE A 627 -19.89 22.24 -5.55
CA PHE A 627 -21.08 21.44 -5.27
C PHE A 627 -22.09 22.29 -4.47
N THR A 628 -22.30 23.52 -4.93
CA THR A 628 -23.13 24.49 -4.20
C THR A 628 -24.58 24.01 -4.06
N ASN A 629 -25.34 24.52 -3.09
CA ASN A 629 -26.77 24.23 -2.97
C ASN A 629 -27.50 24.47 -4.30
N ASN A 630 -27.24 25.59 -5.00
CA ASN A 630 -27.81 25.87 -6.32
C ASN A 630 -27.43 24.83 -7.38
N GLU A 631 -26.15 24.42 -7.42
CA GLU A 631 -25.69 23.36 -8.32
C GLU A 631 -26.43 22.04 -8.08
N ILE A 632 -26.56 21.60 -6.82
CA ILE A 632 -27.20 20.34 -6.48
C ILE A 632 -28.71 20.38 -6.67
N GLU A 633 -29.37 21.44 -6.21
CA GLU A 633 -30.81 21.61 -6.36
C GLU A 633 -31.23 21.71 -7.83
N SER A 634 -30.43 22.38 -8.67
CA SER A 634 -30.70 22.43 -10.12
C SER A 634 -30.71 21.03 -10.75
N MET A 635 -29.82 20.13 -10.32
CA MET A 635 -29.82 18.73 -10.76
C MET A 635 -31.08 18.01 -10.30
N ILE A 636 -31.44 18.17 -9.01
CA ILE A 636 -32.60 17.51 -8.41
C ILE A 636 -33.88 17.95 -9.11
N ASN A 637 -34.04 19.25 -9.35
CA ASN A 637 -35.21 19.82 -10.02
C ASN A 637 -35.42 19.22 -11.41
N ILE A 638 -34.36 19.09 -12.21
CA ILE A 638 -34.43 18.43 -13.52
C ILE A 638 -34.89 16.98 -13.40
N LEU A 639 -34.36 16.25 -12.42
CA LEU A 639 -34.69 14.83 -12.24
C LEU A 639 -36.12 14.64 -11.72
N ALA A 640 -36.60 15.53 -10.86
CA ALA A 640 -37.95 15.51 -10.28
C ALA A 640 -39.03 15.91 -11.29
N MET A 641 -38.70 16.74 -12.28
CA MET A 641 -39.62 17.18 -13.34
C MET A 641 -39.73 16.19 -14.52
N SER A 642 -38.85 15.18 -14.59
CA SER A 642 -38.61 14.36 -15.79
C SER A 642 -39.20 12.95 -15.76
#